data_AF-A0A9P8EL71-F1
#
_entry.id   AF-A0A9P8EL71-F1
#
_cell.length_a   1.000
_cell.length_b   1.000
_cell.length_c   1.000
_cell.angle_alpha   90.00
_cell.angle_beta   90.00
_cell.angle_gamma   90.00
#
_symmetry.space_group_name_H-M   'P 1'
#
loop_
_entity.id
_entity.type
_entity.pdbx_description
1 polymer ?
#
loop_
_entity_poly.entity_id
_entity_poly.type
_entity_poly.pdbx_seq_one_letter_code
_entity_poly.pdbx_strand_id
1 'polypeptide(L)'
;MSNPLDTNVNMRSASHATSEQVDVVIIGAGLAGLTATRDVIKSGLSCIILEARDRVGGKTWSQQLPDGKGTIDLGAAWINDVNQTRVYALAKQYNAELIEQNTAGNCAIQDASGTISSFPYGELPSFDAEAKEDVARIRDMCEADCQALDTFNPDDRTLDSMSFEAYLHSRGASETSMSTATVWTRAMLGQEPKDLSALYFLNYCKSGGGLLQMRSDRKGGGQHLRVRQGMQLFSKGLASDMPDGVIRLSNPVTAINNNTGNGAVEVHTKDQIILARKVITTVPTPVLRNISFSPDLPSSKRTWIESTTYGYYTKAMMVFRTPFWVEKSFCGLTQSFIGPAGVIRDTSSPADNKHILTCFLGGKPGFAWAELSDTEREQSLLKQIGQLFNAEDVAEKEFVQLVTYEWIKDEYSGWGCPCTGLPPGVLSLLGGGSLREPWADMHFAGTETAGEWKGYMEGAVRSGERAATEEKTTTSSTAISGLSSKIIFHDIGAISDPSGQASRLKKGLLFVSTPIEFATTIDKRYLRVDLGMKTIVNTLARPDGRRFVFDGPALDKKSENFCIEDVLGLKSCLVVLRSDAFGKKAMNEMSSHSRWKFERDAAATKNRKDPELLEISRDLLWKRSNVDDNSLILFLSGPIIGRLFNEVLCKPDFYPIIISGDRIMRDNSLLVFLLLLVLDTPFSVIEHIYLQVSEGLPFKLDEESNRQWEKDVRFEASAWAQDRSRWARVLRQRLEGRYGSVSAYFTTIGVAEATRNSIKEILLAGESKALIDFS
;
A
#
# COMPACT_ATOMS: atom_id res chain seq x y z
N MET A 1 58.58 45.46 -13.71
CA MET A 1 57.51 46.45 -13.49
C MET A 1 56.35 46.06 -14.35
N SER A 2 55.24 45.75 -13.70
CA SER A 2 54.02 45.14 -14.20
C SER A 2 52.87 46.02 -13.75
N ASN A 3 52.05 46.55 -14.67
CA ASN A 3 50.64 46.97 -14.47
C ASN A 3 50.03 47.59 -15.76
N PRO A 4 48.68 47.78 -15.86
CA PRO A 4 47.79 47.01 -16.74
C PRO A 4 46.74 47.87 -17.51
N LEU A 5 45.64 47.24 -18.00
CA LEU A 5 44.30 47.80 -18.37
C LEU A 5 44.19 48.41 -19.81
N ASP A 6 43.11 48.30 -20.59
CA ASP A 6 41.77 47.75 -20.36
C ASP A 6 40.97 47.51 -21.67
N THR A 7 40.06 46.53 -21.57
CA THR A 7 38.71 46.33 -22.16
C THR A 7 38.29 46.86 -23.55
N ASN A 8 37.86 45.92 -24.41
CA ASN A 8 36.47 45.79 -24.87
C ASN A 8 36.33 44.65 -25.90
N VAL A 9 35.72 43.53 -25.52
CA VAL A 9 35.22 42.52 -26.48
C VAL A 9 33.75 42.24 -26.16
N ASN A 10 32.93 42.43 -27.19
CA ASN A 10 31.49 42.27 -27.23
C ASN A 10 30.99 40.98 -26.56
N MET A 11 30.16 41.14 -25.53
CA MET A 11 29.16 40.16 -25.13
C MET A 11 28.13 40.02 -26.26
N ARG A 12 28.24 38.96 -27.07
CA ARG A 12 27.08 38.43 -27.78
C ARG A 12 26.27 37.60 -26.79
N SER A 13 25.07 38.07 -26.51
CA SER A 13 24.03 37.38 -25.75
C SER A 13 23.87 35.95 -26.26
N ALA A 14 24.10 34.97 -25.40
CA ALA A 14 23.62 33.62 -25.61
C ALA A 14 22.09 33.69 -25.73
N SER A 15 21.57 33.33 -26.89
CA SER A 15 20.15 33.14 -27.15
C SER A 15 19.57 32.24 -26.07
N HIS A 16 18.52 32.70 -25.39
CA HIS A 16 17.77 31.89 -24.43
C HIS A 16 17.29 30.63 -25.14
N ALA A 17 17.84 29.46 -24.78
CA ALA A 17 17.21 28.19 -25.11
C ALA A 17 15.80 28.24 -24.53
N THR A 18 14.79 28.09 -25.38
CA THR A 18 13.38 28.01 -24.96
C THR A 18 13.24 26.78 -24.07
N SER A 19 13.26 26.98 -22.76
CA SER A 19 13.04 25.93 -21.77
C SER A 19 11.57 25.51 -21.85
N GLU A 20 11.31 24.29 -22.27
CA GLU A 20 9.97 23.72 -22.23
C GLU A 20 9.51 23.58 -20.77
N GLN A 21 8.23 23.87 -20.52
CA GLN A 21 7.64 23.84 -19.18
C GLN A 21 6.47 22.87 -19.13
N VAL A 22 6.47 21.98 -18.13
CA VAL A 22 5.41 21.00 -17.86
C VAL A 22 5.07 20.97 -16.37
N ASP A 23 3.96 20.37 -15.98
CA ASP A 23 3.64 20.18 -14.57
C ASP A 23 4.57 19.14 -13.93
N VAL A 24 4.75 17.99 -14.60
CA VAL A 24 5.53 16.87 -14.03
C VAL A 24 6.55 16.33 -15.03
N VAL A 25 7.81 16.19 -14.61
CA VAL A 25 8.80 15.38 -15.32
C VAL A 25 8.93 14.03 -14.63
N ILE A 26 8.83 12.95 -15.39
CA ILE A 26 9.07 11.59 -14.93
C ILE A 26 10.40 11.10 -15.48
N ILE A 27 11.26 10.56 -14.62
CA ILE A 27 12.59 10.06 -15.01
C ILE A 27 12.55 8.53 -15.01
N GLY A 28 12.70 7.95 -16.20
CA GLY A 28 12.66 6.51 -16.49
C GLY A 28 11.32 6.03 -17.04
N ALA A 29 11.35 5.34 -18.18
CA ALA A 29 10.20 4.69 -18.82
C ALA A 29 10.12 3.19 -18.50
N GLY A 30 10.46 2.80 -17.27
CA GLY A 30 10.12 1.49 -16.70
C GLY A 30 8.64 1.42 -16.32
N LEU A 31 8.17 0.27 -15.83
CA LEU A 31 6.78 0.11 -15.40
C LEU A 31 6.32 1.15 -14.38
N ALA A 32 7.18 1.51 -13.41
CA ALA A 32 6.86 2.53 -12.42
C ALA A 32 6.62 3.91 -13.06
N GLY A 33 7.54 4.39 -13.91
CA GLY A 33 7.42 5.70 -14.54
C GLY A 33 6.28 5.77 -15.56
N LEU A 34 6.07 4.71 -16.34
CA LEU A 34 4.94 4.62 -17.26
C LEU A 34 3.59 4.63 -16.53
N THR A 35 3.50 3.91 -15.41
CA THR A 35 2.30 3.90 -14.56
C THR A 35 2.05 5.26 -13.91
N ALA A 36 3.10 5.90 -13.37
CA ALA A 36 2.98 7.25 -12.81
C ALA A 36 2.48 8.24 -13.86
N THR A 37 3.04 8.19 -15.06
CA THR A 37 2.68 9.09 -16.18
C THR A 37 1.23 8.91 -16.60
N ARG A 38 0.76 7.66 -16.73
CA ARG A 38 -0.66 7.36 -16.99
C ARG A 38 -1.57 8.06 -15.97
N ASP A 39 -1.21 7.99 -14.69
CA ASP A 39 -2.04 8.52 -13.60
C ASP A 39 -1.94 10.04 -13.45
N VAL A 40 -0.79 10.64 -13.80
CA VAL A 40 -0.61 12.09 -13.93
C VAL A 40 -1.46 12.64 -15.09
N ILE A 41 -1.40 12.02 -16.27
CA ILE A 41 -2.21 12.42 -17.45
C ILE A 41 -3.70 12.31 -17.13
N LYS A 42 -4.14 11.21 -16.50
CA LYS A 42 -5.54 11.03 -16.07
C LYS A 42 -6.02 12.12 -15.10
N SER A 43 -5.11 12.82 -14.45
CA SER A 43 -5.41 13.91 -13.53
C SER A 43 -5.45 15.28 -14.21
N GLY A 44 -5.25 15.33 -15.53
CA GLY A 44 -5.27 16.55 -16.32
C GLY A 44 -3.99 17.38 -16.25
N LEU A 45 -2.91 16.84 -15.69
CA LEU A 45 -1.61 17.51 -15.61
C LEU A 45 -0.76 17.20 -16.85
N SER A 46 -0.01 18.20 -17.30
CA SER A 46 0.97 18.04 -18.39
C SER A 46 2.22 17.32 -17.87
N CYS A 47 2.74 16.36 -18.63
CA CYS A 47 3.96 15.67 -18.23
C CYS A 47 4.73 15.12 -19.41
N ILE A 48 6.02 14.85 -19.15
CA ILE A 48 6.90 14.12 -20.06
C ILE A 48 7.68 13.05 -19.29
N ILE A 49 8.03 11.97 -19.98
CA ILE A 49 8.98 10.96 -19.52
C ILE A 49 10.32 11.16 -20.22
N LEU A 50 11.39 11.20 -19.45
CA LEU A 50 12.77 11.16 -19.95
C LEU A 50 13.35 9.77 -19.68
N GLU A 51 13.60 9.01 -20.75
CA GLU A 51 14.19 7.67 -20.70
C GLU A 51 15.59 7.69 -21.30
N ALA A 52 16.54 7.11 -20.57
CA ALA A 52 17.93 7.09 -20.98
C ALA A 52 18.18 6.20 -22.20
N ARG A 53 17.46 5.07 -22.31
CA ARG A 53 17.59 4.13 -23.44
C ARG A 53 16.77 4.56 -24.65
N ASP A 54 17.04 3.92 -25.76
CA ASP A 54 16.25 3.93 -27.00
C ASP A 54 14.97 3.06 -26.92
N ARG A 55 14.61 2.58 -25.73
CA ARG A 55 13.46 1.70 -25.50
C ARG A 55 12.81 1.94 -24.14
N VAL A 56 11.51 1.68 -24.07
CA VAL A 56 10.78 1.58 -22.79
C VAL A 56 10.99 0.21 -22.13
N GLY A 57 10.56 0.07 -20.88
CA GLY A 57 10.48 -1.20 -20.14
C GLY A 57 11.52 -1.37 -19.05
N GLY A 58 12.66 -0.68 -19.12
CA GLY A 58 13.72 -0.82 -18.13
C GLY A 58 14.14 -2.29 -17.96
N LYS A 59 13.91 -2.85 -16.75
CA LYS A 59 14.20 -4.26 -16.39
C LYS A 59 13.18 -5.27 -16.92
N THR A 60 12.12 -4.84 -17.60
CA THR A 60 11.31 -5.71 -18.48
C THR A 60 11.87 -5.59 -19.90
N TRP A 61 12.51 -6.65 -20.37
CA TRP A 61 13.09 -6.65 -21.71
C TRP A 61 12.86 -7.99 -22.38
N SER A 62 12.08 -7.94 -23.46
CA SER A 62 11.68 -9.10 -24.23
C SER A 62 12.31 -9.02 -25.61
N GLN A 63 12.85 -10.14 -26.09
CA GLN A 63 13.46 -10.27 -27.42
C GLN A 63 12.78 -11.40 -28.17
N GLN A 64 12.46 -11.18 -29.46
CA GLN A 64 12.04 -12.27 -30.32
C GLN A 64 13.21 -13.20 -30.61
N LEU A 65 12.94 -14.50 -30.65
CA LEU A 65 13.94 -15.45 -31.12
C LEU A 65 14.26 -15.19 -32.62
N PRO A 66 15.48 -15.51 -33.10
CA PRO A 66 15.92 -15.18 -34.45
C PRO A 66 15.04 -15.72 -35.58
N ASP A 67 14.31 -16.82 -35.36
CA ASP A 67 13.40 -17.39 -36.34
C ASP A 67 12.01 -16.73 -36.36
N GLY A 68 11.85 -15.63 -35.61
CA GLY A 68 10.62 -14.83 -35.51
C GLY A 68 9.49 -15.53 -34.77
N LYS A 69 9.73 -16.71 -34.17
CA LYS A 69 8.72 -17.50 -33.47
C LYS A 69 9.04 -17.50 -31.97
N GLY A 70 8.09 -17.06 -31.15
CA GLY A 70 8.26 -17.01 -29.70
C GLY A 70 9.16 -15.87 -29.21
N THR A 71 9.04 -15.59 -27.92
CA THR A 71 9.70 -14.47 -27.24
C THR A 71 10.42 -14.97 -25.99
N ILE A 72 11.60 -14.42 -25.73
CA ILE A 72 12.34 -14.63 -24.47
C ILE A 72 12.36 -13.34 -23.66
N ASP A 73 12.24 -13.46 -22.35
CA ASP A 73 12.42 -12.34 -21.42
C ASP A 73 13.83 -12.35 -20.85
N LEU A 74 14.68 -11.43 -21.30
CA LEU A 74 16.04 -11.22 -20.77
C LEU A 74 16.02 -10.63 -19.35
N GLY A 75 14.91 -9.99 -18.98
CA GLY A 75 14.67 -9.46 -17.64
C GLY A 75 13.61 -10.23 -16.85
N ALA A 76 12.71 -9.49 -16.20
CA ALA A 76 11.60 -10.05 -15.44
C ALA A 76 10.71 -10.94 -16.34
N ALA A 77 10.28 -12.09 -15.82
CA ALA A 77 9.59 -13.11 -16.61
C ALA A 77 8.37 -13.74 -15.96
N TRP A 78 8.02 -13.38 -14.71
CA TRP A 78 6.87 -13.96 -14.02
C TRP A 78 5.92 -12.91 -13.43
N ILE A 79 4.63 -13.25 -13.44
CA ILE A 79 3.54 -12.58 -12.73
C ILE A 79 2.68 -13.59 -11.97
N ASN A 80 1.68 -13.11 -11.22
CA ASN A 80 0.68 -13.93 -10.56
C ASN A 80 -0.71 -13.26 -10.60
N ASP A 81 -1.78 -14.04 -10.78
CA ASP A 81 -3.15 -13.53 -10.91
C ASP A 81 -3.95 -13.44 -9.60
N VAL A 82 -3.40 -13.93 -8.50
CA VAL A 82 -4.01 -13.94 -7.16
C VAL A 82 -3.42 -12.85 -6.28
N ASN A 83 -2.10 -12.72 -6.24
CA ASN A 83 -1.41 -11.85 -5.27
C ASN A 83 -0.58 -10.71 -5.89
N GLN A 84 -0.54 -10.59 -7.22
CA GLN A 84 0.07 -9.47 -7.94
C GLN A 84 -0.99 -8.75 -8.79
N THR A 85 -1.95 -8.15 -8.09
CA THR A 85 -3.20 -7.65 -8.69
C THR A 85 -2.99 -6.50 -9.68
N ARG A 86 -1.98 -5.64 -9.48
CA ARG A 86 -1.75 -4.47 -10.33
C ARG A 86 -1.15 -4.85 -11.67
N VAL A 87 -0.10 -5.68 -11.68
CA VAL A 87 0.50 -6.16 -12.94
C VAL A 87 -0.44 -7.12 -13.66
N TYR A 88 -1.22 -7.93 -12.95
CA TYR A 88 -2.23 -8.78 -13.58
C TYR A 88 -3.37 -7.97 -14.22
N ALA A 89 -3.73 -6.81 -13.66
CA ALA A 89 -4.66 -5.90 -14.33
C ALA A 89 -4.11 -5.41 -15.69
N LEU A 90 -2.79 -5.14 -15.80
CA LEU A 90 -2.16 -4.82 -17.08
C LEU A 90 -2.19 -6.01 -18.05
N ALA A 91 -2.02 -7.24 -17.54
CA ALA A 91 -2.17 -8.45 -18.35
C ALA A 91 -3.57 -8.56 -18.96
N LYS A 92 -4.62 -8.25 -18.20
CA LYS A 92 -6.00 -8.18 -18.73
C LYS A 92 -6.16 -7.03 -19.72
N GLN A 93 -5.66 -5.84 -19.39
CA GLN A 93 -5.80 -4.65 -20.23
C GLN A 93 -5.19 -4.84 -21.62
N TYR A 94 -4.03 -5.48 -21.71
CA TYR A 94 -3.31 -5.69 -22.96
C TYR A 94 -3.47 -7.09 -23.54
N ASN A 95 -4.51 -7.83 -23.12
CA ASN A 95 -4.86 -9.16 -23.63
C ASN A 95 -3.67 -10.14 -23.66
N ALA A 96 -2.92 -10.19 -22.57
CA ALA A 96 -1.76 -11.07 -22.44
C ALA A 96 -2.17 -12.54 -22.52
N GLU A 97 -1.47 -13.32 -23.34
CA GLU A 97 -1.63 -14.77 -23.38
C GLU A 97 -0.77 -15.38 -22.29
N LEU A 98 -1.42 -16.00 -21.30
CA LEU A 98 -0.74 -16.49 -20.11
C LEU A 98 -0.27 -17.93 -20.30
N ILE A 99 0.95 -18.21 -19.85
CA ILE A 99 1.52 -19.55 -19.79
C ILE A 99 1.70 -19.90 -18.32
N GLU A 100 1.02 -20.95 -17.87
CA GLU A 100 1.21 -21.49 -16.53
C GLU A 100 2.59 -22.17 -16.42
N GLN A 101 3.27 -21.94 -15.31
CA GLN A 101 4.59 -22.50 -15.05
C GLN A 101 4.50 -24.03 -14.90
N ASN A 102 5.34 -24.75 -15.64
CA ASN A 102 5.40 -26.21 -15.55
C ASN A 102 5.88 -26.64 -14.16
N THR A 103 5.03 -27.38 -13.45
CA THR A 103 5.32 -27.97 -12.13
C THR A 103 5.11 -29.48 -12.13
N ALA A 104 4.93 -30.10 -13.29
CA ALA A 104 4.66 -31.52 -13.43
C ALA A 104 5.97 -32.34 -13.50
N GLY A 105 6.09 -33.31 -12.60
CA GLY A 105 7.25 -34.21 -12.53
C GLY A 105 8.25 -33.84 -11.44
N ASN A 106 9.49 -34.23 -11.65
CA ASN A 106 10.58 -34.11 -10.70
C ASN A 106 11.37 -32.80 -10.89
N CYS A 107 11.94 -32.33 -9.79
CA CYS A 107 13.06 -31.40 -9.76
C CYS A 107 14.38 -32.16 -9.76
N ALA A 108 15.48 -31.49 -10.13
CA ALA A 108 16.84 -31.99 -9.92
C ALA A 108 17.62 -31.09 -8.95
N ILE A 109 18.53 -31.67 -8.18
CA ILE A 109 19.45 -30.92 -7.33
C ILE A 109 20.88 -31.45 -7.48
N GLN A 110 21.85 -30.55 -7.45
CA GLN A 110 23.26 -30.86 -7.25
C GLN A 110 23.70 -30.30 -5.90
N ASP A 111 24.12 -31.19 -4.99
CA ASP A 111 24.58 -30.80 -3.65
C ASP A 111 26.03 -30.30 -3.65
N ALA A 112 26.55 -29.96 -2.46
CA ALA A 112 27.89 -29.42 -2.29
C ALA A 112 29.01 -30.45 -2.57
N SER A 113 28.71 -31.74 -2.53
CA SER A 113 29.63 -32.82 -2.92
C SER A 113 29.68 -33.06 -4.42
N GLY A 114 28.74 -32.46 -5.17
CA GLY A 114 28.55 -32.69 -6.60
C GLY A 114 27.61 -33.86 -6.91
N THR A 115 27.02 -34.49 -5.89
CA THR A 115 26.03 -35.55 -6.07
C THR A 115 24.74 -34.96 -6.62
N ILE A 116 24.18 -35.64 -7.63
CA ILE A 116 22.93 -35.24 -8.27
C ILE A 116 21.83 -36.20 -7.86
N SER A 117 20.70 -35.64 -7.43
CA SER A 117 19.49 -36.41 -7.11
C SER A 117 18.24 -35.71 -7.63
N SER A 118 17.15 -36.46 -7.74
CA SER A 118 15.84 -35.96 -8.13
C SER A 118 14.82 -36.15 -7.01
N PHE A 119 13.81 -35.28 -6.98
CA PHE A 119 12.71 -35.34 -6.02
C PHE A 119 11.43 -34.77 -6.65
N PRO A 120 10.24 -35.23 -6.24
CA PRO A 120 8.97 -34.70 -6.75
C PRO A 120 8.82 -33.19 -6.49
N TYR A 121 8.23 -32.46 -7.43
CA TYR A 121 7.99 -31.03 -7.23
C TYR A 121 7.11 -30.76 -5.99
N GLY A 122 7.57 -29.85 -5.14
CA GLY A 122 6.88 -29.46 -3.90
C GLY A 122 7.29 -30.28 -2.68
N GLU A 123 8.13 -31.30 -2.85
CA GLU A 123 8.85 -31.93 -1.74
C GLU A 123 10.17 -31.23 -1.46
N LEU A 124 10.76 -31.51 -0.29
CA LEU A 124 12.13 -31.13 0.01
C LEU A 124 13.11 -32.05 -0.73
N PRO A 125 14.30 -31.55 -1.12
CA PRO A 125 15.34 -32.38 -1.72
C PRO A 125 15.68 -33.62 -0.89
N SER A 126 16.12 -34.68 -1.57
CA SER A 126 16.46 -35.98 -1.00
C SER A 126 17.82 -35.96 -0.29
N PHE A 127 17.91 -35.22 0.82
CA PHE A 127 19.04 -35.27 1.75
C PHE A 127 18.86 -36.42 2.75
N ASP A 128 19.89 -36.69 3.57
CA ASP A 128 19.71 -37.52 4.75
C ASP A 128 18.67 -36.92 5.72
N ALA A 129 18.16 -37.74 6.65
CA ALA A 129 17.04 -37.36 7.49
C ALA A 129 17.33 -36.12 8.37
N GLU A 130 18.54 -36.03 8.91
CA GLU A 130 18.96 -34.94 9.79
C GLU A 130 19.07 -33.63 9.00
N ALA A 131 19.74 -33.66 7.84
CA ALA A 131 19.85 -32.50 6.96
C ALA A 131 18.48 -32.05 6.44
N LYS A 132 17.57 -32.97 6.12
CA LYS A 132 16.21 -32.64 5.67
C LYS A 132 15.39 -31.97 6.78
N GLU A 133 15.50 -32.44 8.02
CA GLU A 133 14.85 -31.84 9.19
C GLU A 133 15.40 -30.44 9.47
N ASP A 134 16.72 -30.27 9.44
CA ASP A 134 17.36 -28.97 9.66
C ASP A 134 16.99 -27.94 8.58
N VAL A 135 16.98 -28.34 7.30
CA VAL A 135 16.56 -27.47 6.18
C VAL A 135 15.10 -27.04 6.34
N ALA A 136 14.21 -27.96 6.74
CA ALA A 136 12.81 -27.64 7.01
C ALA A 136 12.68 -26.63 8.16
N ARG A 137 13.38 -26.88 9.28
CA ARG A 137 13.39 -26.02 10.46
C ARG A 137 13.88 -24.61 10.13
N ILE A 138 15.00 -24.47 9.41
CA ILE A 138 15.55 -23.17 9.02
C ILE A 138 14.63 -22.43 8.06
N ARG A 139 14.05 -23.12 7.07
CA ARG A 139 13.07 -22.55 6.14
C ARG A 139 11.85 -22.01 6.90
N ASP A 140 11.26 -22.81 7.78
CA ASP A 140 10.03 -22.46 8.50
C ASP A 140 10.26 -21.35 9.52
N MET A 141 11.46 -21.30 10.12
CA MET A 141 11.90 -20.18 10.94
C MET A 141 12.05 -18.89 10.13
N CYS A 142 12.72 -18.92 8.97
CA CYS A 142 12.84 -17.73 8.12
C CYS A 142 11.46 -17.24 7.64
N GLU A 143 10.54 -18.16 7.34
CA GLU A 143 9.15 -17.84 7.02
C GLU A 143 8.48 -17.13 8.21
N ALA A 144 8.53 -17.71 9.42
CA ALA A 144 7.94 -17.10 10.61
C ALA A 144 8.52 -15.71 10.92
N ASP A 145 9.85 -15.58 10.87
CA ASP A 145 10.55 -14.32 11.17
C ASP A 145 10.21 -13.25 10.13
N CYS A 146 10.12 -13.58 8.84
CA CYS A 146 9.68 -12.60 7.85
C CYS A 146 8.21 -12.21 8.04
N GLN A 147 7.32 -13.14 8.42
CA GLN A 147 5.91 -12.85 8.63
C GLN A 147 5.65 -11.88 9.78
N ALA A 148 6.54 -11.83 10.77
CA ALA A 148 6.47 -10.90 11.90
C ALA A 148 6.82 -9.44 11.55
N LEU A 149 7.43 -9.19 10.37
CA LEU A 149 7.87 -7.86 9.96
C LEU A 149 6.77 -7.04 9.30
N ASP A 150 6.86 -5.71 9.42
CA ASP A 150 6.10 -4.78 8.59
C ASP A 150 6.74 -4.67 7.19
N THR A 151 5.89 -4.49 6.17
CA THR A 151 6.35 -4.39 4.78
C THR A 151 7.02 -3.05 4.49
N PHE A 152 6.47 -1.96 5.01
CA PHE A 152 6.92 -0.60 4.72
C PHE A 152 7.94 -0.08 5.74
N ASN A 153 7.82 -0.46 7.01
CA ASN A 153 8.58 0.06 8.13
C ASN A 153 9.10 -1.10 9.00
N PRO A 154 9.91 -2.02 8.46
CA PRO A 154 10.55 -3.05 9.26
C PRO A 154 11.48 -2.38 10.31
N ASP A 155 11.31 -2.73 11.58
CA ASP A 155 12.14 -2.24 12.68
C ASP A 155 12.55 -3.39 13.60
N ASP A 156 13.72 -3.96 13.32
CA ASP A 156 14.40 -4.89 14.22
C ASP A 156 15.91 -4.69 14.11
N ARG A 157 16.46 -3.93 15.06
CA ARG A 157 17.89 -3.62 15.15
C ARG A 157 18.74 -4.86 15.37
N THR A 158 18.20 -5.90 16.00
CA THR A 158 18.93 -7.16 16.24
C THR A 158 19.16 -7.86 14.92
N LEU A 159 18.10 -8.04 14.13
CA LEU A 159 18.21 -8.64 12.80
C LEU A 159 19.06 -7.79 11.86
N ASP A 160 18.91 -6.46 11.90
CA ASP A 160 19.66 -5.60 11.00
C ASP A 160 21.15 -5.49 11.37
N SER A 161 21.53 -5.78 12.61
CA SER A 161 22.94 -5.80 13.04
C SER A 161 23.73 -6.99 12.49
N MET A 162 23.06 -7.98 11.88
CA MET A 162 23.66 -9.20 11.38
C MET A 162 23.54 -9.28 9.86
N SER A 163 24.54 -9.91 9.23
CA SER A 163 24.34 -10.43 7.89
C SER A 163 23.34 -11.60 7.92
N PHE A 164 22.72 -11.92 6.80
CA PHE A 164 21.82 -13.07 6.71
C PHE A 164 22.58 -14.38 7.00
N GLU A 165 23.85 -14.47 6.59
CA GLU A 165 24.74 -15.57 6.99
C GLU A 165 24.90 -15.68 8.52
N ALA A 166 25.23 -14.57 9.20
CA ALA A 166 25.40 -14.55 10.64
C ALA A 166 24.10 -14.88 11.38
N TYR A 167 22.96 -14.41 10.87
CA TYR A 167 21.64 -14.78 11.37
C TYR A 167 21.41 -16.29 11.27
N LEU A 168 21.69 -16.93 10.13
CA LEU A 168 21.52 -18.38 9.97
C LEU A 168 22.44 -19.18 10.91
N HIS A 169 23.71 -18.77 11.05
CA HIS A 169 24.62 -19.39 12.02
C HIS A 169 24.13 -19.25 13.46
N SER A 170 23.60 -18.07 13.84
CA SER A 170 23.03 -17.84 15.18
C SER A 170 21.82 -18.75 15.49
N ARG A 171 21.20 -19.31 14.45
CA ARG A 171 20.06 -20.22 14.51
C ARG A 171 20.45 -21.69 14.34
N GLY A 172 21.75 -21.96 14.35
CA GLY A 172 22.30 -23.32 14.24
C GLY A 172 22.05 -23.98 12.90
N ALA A 173 22.05 -23.22 11.80
CA ALA A 173 21.92 -23.79 10.46
C ALA A 173 23.10 -24.73 10.13
N SER A 174 22.79 -25.94 9.64
CA SER A 174 23.78 -26.86 9.08
C SER A 174 24.39 -26.33 7.78
N GLU A 175 25.48 -26.94 7.29
CA GLU A 175 26.09 -26.60 6.00
C GLU A 175 25.11 -26.75 4.82
N THR A 176 24.23 -27.76 4.87
CA THR A 176 23.18 -27.98 3.87
C THR A 176 22.13 -26.86 3.91
N SER A 177 21.72 -26.43 5.10
CA SER A 177 20.82 -25.28 5.28
C SER A 177 21.45 -23.98 4.80
N MET A 178 22.73 -23.75 5.10
CA MET A 178 23.50 -22.60 4.60
C MET A 178 23.60 -22.60 3.07
N SER A 179 23.87 -23.75 2.46
CA SER A 179 23.94 -23.90 1.00
C SER A 179 22.58 -23.65 0.35
N THR A 180 21.52 -24.17 0.95
CA THR A 180 20.12 -23.94 0.51
C THR A 180 19.76 -22.46 0.60
N ALA A 181 20.09 -21.79 1.70
CA ALA A 181 19.84 -20.36 1.87
C ALA A 181 20.67 -19.49 0.92
N THR A 182 21.88 -19.91 0.57
CA THR A 182 22.72 -19.25 -0.44
C THR A 182 22.05 -19.28 -1.82
N VAL A 183 21.39 -20.39 -2.18
CA VAL A 183 20.60 -20.46 -3.42
C VAL A 183 19.45 -19.44 -3.37
N TRP A 184 18.80 -19.25 -2.22
CA TRP A 184 17.71 -18.26 -2.08
C TRP A 184 18.19 -16.83 -2.36
N THR A 185 19.26 -16.39 -1.70
CA THR A 185 19.76 -15.01 -1.86
C THR A 185 20.34 -14.77 -3.25
N ARG A 186 21.07 -15.75 -3.81
CA ARG A 186 21.61 -15.64 -5.16
C ARG A 186 20.50 -15.59 -6.21
N ALA A 187 19.48 -16.44 -6.09
CA ALA A 187 18.38 -16.45 -7.06
C ALA A 187 17.52 -15.18 -6.98
N MET A 188 17.24 -14.69 -5.77
CA MET A 188 16.31 -13.59 -5.55
C MET A 188 16.92 -12.19 -5.56
N LEU A 189 18.21 -12.04 -5.20
CA LEU A 189 18.91 -10.76 -5.07
C LEU A 189 20.27 -10.73 -5.79
N GLY A 190 20.76 -11.87 -6.32
CA GLY A 190 22.08 -11.96 -6.94
C GLY A 190 23.26 -11.88 -5.97
N GLN A 191 22.99 -11.91 -4.66
CA GLN A 191 23.97 -11.62 -3.61
C GLN A 191 24.25 -12.83 -2.70
N GLU A 192 25.43 -12.81 -2.09
CA GLU A 192 25.81 -13.78 -1.06
C GLU A 192 25.13 -13.44 0.28
N PRO A 193 24.73 -14.43 1.10
CA PRO A 193 24.09 -14.18 2.40
C PRO A 193 24.92 -13.31 3.35
N LYS A 194 26.25 -13.37 3.24
CA LYS A 194 27.18 -12.61 4.08
C LYS A 194 27.21 -11.10 3.79
N ASP A 195 26.79 -10.70 2.59
CA ASP A 195 26.83 -9.30 2.14
C ASP A 195 25.48 -8.59 2.37
N LEU A 196 24.46 -9.34 2.80
CA LEU A 196 23.08 -8.89 2.97
C LEU A 196 22.71 -8.75 4.45
N SER A 197 22.03 -7.67 4.84
CA SER A 197 21.33 -7.57 6.13
C SER A 197 20.27 -8.67 6.25
N ALA A 198 20.20 -9.34 7.42
CA ALA A 198 19.15 -10.31 7.71
C ALA A 198 17.76 -9.63 7.75
N LEU A 199 17.66 -8.45 8.37
CA LEU A 199 16.40 -7.67 8.37
C LEU A 199 15.96 -7.34 6.94
N TYR A 200 16.89 -6.91 6.09
CA TYR A 200 16.55 -6.56 4.71
C TYR A 200 16.03 -7.77 3.93
N PHE A 201 16.73 -8.91 4.00
CA PHE A 201 16.33 -10.12 3.28
C PHE A 201 14.96 -10.64 3.75
N LEU A 202 14.72 -10.65 5.06
CA LEU A 202 13.43 -11.06 5.62
C LEU A 202 12.31 -10.07 5.25
N ASN A 203 12.55 -8.76 5.29
CA ASN A 203 11.57 -7.76 4.82
C ASN A 203 11.29 -7.89 3.32
N TYR A 204 12.31 -8.18 2.51
CA TYR A 204 12.15 -8.47 1.09
C TYR A 204 11.24 -9.69 0.90
N CYS A 205 11.47 -10.78 1.65
CA CYS A 205 10.59 -11.95 1.66
C CYS A 205 9.15 -11.60 2.04
N LYS A 206 8.97 -10.84 3.13
CA LYS A 206 7.66 -10.38 3.61
C LYS A 206 6.92 -9.57 2.55
N SER A 207 7.62 -8.74 1.79
CA SER A 207 7.01 -7.91 0.73
C SER A 207 6.30 -8.75 -0.33
N GLY A 208 6.84 -9.93 -0.67
CA GLY A 208 6.24 -10.88 -1.61
C GLY A 208 5.38 -11.94 -0.94
N GLY A 209 4.92 -11.71 0.28
CA GLY A 209 4.03 -12.59 1.05
C GLY A 209 4.71 -13.72 1.82
N GLY A 210 6.04 -13.73 1.91
CA GLY A 210 6.83 -14.72 2.64
C GLY A 210 7.86 -15.44 1.78
N LEU A 211 8.84 -16.09 2.41
CA LEU A 211 9.88 -16.87 1.74
C LEU A 211 9.28 -18.00 0.89
N LEU A 212 8.27 -18.69 1.41
CA LEU A 212 7.60 -19.79 0.70
C LEU A 212 6.86 -19.29 -0.54
N GLN A 213 6.14 -18.17 -0.41
CA GLN A 213 5.37 -17.60 -1.52
C GLN A 213 6.28 -17.14 -2.65
N MET A 214 7.37 -16.43 -2.31
CA MET A 214 8.28 -15.86 -3.29
C MET A 214 9.03 -16.89 -4.12
N ARG A 215 9.22 -18.11 -3.60
CA ARG A 215 9.98 -19.19 -4.25
C ARG A 215 9.11 -20.23 -4.97
N SER A 216 7.80 -20.10 -4.86
CA SER A 216 6.83 -21.06 -5.40
C SER A 216 6.44 -20.75 -6.84
N ASP A 217 6.23 -21.81 -7.63
CA ASP A 217 5.69 -21.75 -9.00
C ASP A 217 4.19 -22.09 -9.08
N ARG A 218 3.60 -22.49 -7.96
CA ARG A 218 2.18 -22.88 -7.90
C ARG A 218 1.28 -21.64 -7.92
N LYS A 219 -0.05 -21.86 -7.88
CA LYS A 219 -1.07 -20.81 -7.94
C LYS A 219 -0.84 -19.60 -7.03
N GLY A 220 -0.35 -19.82 -5.81
CA GLY A 220 -0.03 -18.74 -4.87
C GLY A 220 1.38 -18.17 -5.00
N GLY A 221 2.23 -18.70 -5.88
CA GLY A 221 3.66 -18.40 -5.92
C GLY A 221 4.06 -17.26 -6.87
N GLY A 222 5.20 -16.64 -6.58
CA GLY A 222 5.75 -15.54 -7.40
C GLY A 222 6.15 -15.91 -8.82
N GLN A 223 6.22 -17.21 -9.16
CA GLN A 223 6.58 -17.72 -10.48
C GLN A 223 5.42 -18.43 -11.21
N HIS A 224 4.17 -18.11 -10.87
CA HIS A 224 3.01 -18.85 -11.39
C HIS A 224 2.77 -18.71 -12.90
N LEU A 225 2.82 -17.48 -13.42
CA LEU A 225 2.41 -17.18 -14.80
C LEU A 225 3.50 -16.44 -15.56
N ARG A 226 3.64 -16.76 -16.85
CA ARG A 226 4.43 -16.00 -17.82
C ARG A 226 3.52 -15.45 -18.91
N VAL A 227 4.03 -14.53 -19.73
CA VAL A 227 3.31 -13.94 -20.86
C VAL A 227 3.97 -14.41 -22.15
N ARG A 228 3.20 -15.06 -23.03
CA ARG A 228 3.69 -15.61 -24.32
C ARG A 228 4.32 -14.52 -25.19
N GLN A 229 3.76 -13.32 -25.19
CA GLN A 229 4.26 -12.16 -25.94
C GLN A 229 5.48 -11.46 -25.28
N GLY A 230 5.91 -11.93 -24.10
CA GLY A 230 6.97 -11.31 -23.28
C GLY A 230 6.47 -10.21 -22.35
N MET A 231 7.18 -10.01 -21.24
CA MET A 231 6.80 -9.06 -20.18
C MET A 231 6.91 -7.58 -20.58
N GLN A 232 7.67 -7.26 -21.63
CA GLN A 232 7.72 -5.90 -22.17
C GLN A 232 6.40 -5.49 -22.84
N LEU A 233 5.46 -6.42 -23.05
CA LEU A 233 4.08 -6.14 -23.48
C LEU A 233 3.44 -5.03 -22.63
N PHE A 234 3.60 -5.09 -21.30
CA PHE A 234 2.97 -4.13 -20.39
C PHE A 234 3.52 -2.72 -20.56
N SER A 235 4.84 -2.60 -20.68
CA SER A 235 5.49 -1.29 -20.85
C SER A 235 5.21 -0.71 -22.24
N LYS A 236 5.19 -1.55 -23.29
CA LYS A 236 4.81 -1.12 -24.64
C LYS A 236 3.34 -0.71 -24.70
N GLY A 237 2.44 -1.46 -24.06
CA GLY A 237 1.01 -1.12 -23.98
C GLY A 237 0.77 0.19 -23.25
N LEU A 238 1.39 0.39 -22.08
CA LEU A 238 1.29 1.66 -21.35
C LEU A 238 1.83 2.83 -22.17
N ALA A 239 2.93 2.62 -22.88
CA ALA A 239 3.52 3.64 -23.75
C ALA A 239 2.60 3.98 -24.94
N SER A 240 1.94 2.99 -25.55
CA SER A 240 1.03 3.23 -26.69
C SER A 240 -0.26 3.95 -26.30
N ASP A 241 -0.65 3.89 -25.02
CA ASP A 241 -1.82 4.61 -24.52
C ASP A 241 -1.54 6.11 -24.28
N MET A 242 -0.27 6.54 -24.37
CA MET A 242 0.13 7.92 -24.11
C MET A 242 0.06 8.79 -25.37
N PRO A 243 -0.22 10.11 -25.23
CA PRO A 243 -0.12 11.05 -26.34
C PRO A 243 1.29 11.10 -26.95
N ASP A 244 1.35 11.39 -28.24
CA ASP A 244 2.62 11.58 -28.96
C ASP A 244 3.49 12.66 -28.30
N GLY A 245 4.79 12.41 -28.23
CA GLY A 245 5.78 13.36 -27.67
C GLY A 245 5.92 13.35 -26.15
N VAL A 246 5.05 12.65 -25.41
CA VAL A 246 5.19 12.49 -23.95
C VAL A 246 6.44 11.69 -23.59
N ILE A 247 6.74 10.61 -24.33
CA ILE A 247 7.89 9.76 -24.06
C ILE A 247 9.09 10.21 -24.90
N ARG A 248 10.19 10.57 -24.24
CA ARG A 248 11.46 10.94 -24.87
C ARG A 248 12.53 9.91 -24.56
N LEU A 249 12.81 9.08 -25.54
CA LEU A 249 13.87 8.06 -25.49
C LEU A 249 15.24 8.71 -25.75
N SER A 250 16.31 8.04 -25.35
CA SER A 250 17.70 8.51 -25.52
C SER A 250 17.97 9.88 -24.89
N ASN A 251 17.28 10.19 -23.79
CA ASN A 251 17.36 11.44 -23.04
C ASN A 251 17.79 11.18 -21.59
N PRO A 252 19.05 10.78 -21.34
CA PRO A 252 19.53 10.56 -19.98
C PRO A 252 19.53 11.89 -19.19
N VAL A 253 18.92 11.86 -18.01
CA VAL A 253 18.97 12.98 -17.06
C VAL A 253 20.32 12.96 -16.35
N THR A 254 21.00 14.10 -16.32
CA THR A 254 22.33 14.26 -15.74
C THR A 254 22.33 15.12 -14.48
N ALA A 255 21.37 16.06 -14.35
CA ALA A 255 21.25 16.88 -13.16
C ALA A 255 19.80 17.32 -12.90
N ILE A 256 19.51 17.58 -11.62
CA ILE A 256 18.23 18.12 -11.16
C ILE A 256 18.53 19.30 -10.23
N ASN A 257 18.05 20.48 -10.61
CA ASN A 257 18.22 21.71 -9.85
C ASN A 257 16.86 22.20 -9.33
N ASN A 258 16.68 22.09 -8.02
CA ASN A 258 15.50 22.48 -7.26
C ASN A 258 15.72 23.81 -6.48
N ASN A 259 16.77 24.56 -6.81
CA ASN A 259 17.10 25.86 -6.18
C ASN A 259 17.09 27.01 -7.20
N THR A 260 16.03 27.09 -7.99
CA THR A 260 15.88 28.06 -9.09
C THR A 260 15.36 29.42 -8.63
N GLY A 261 14.89 29.54 -7.37
CA GLY A 261 14.31 30.77 -6.81
C GLY A 261 12.93 31.16 -7.37
N ASN A 262 12.45 30.49 -8.42
CA ASN A 262 11.16 30.76 -9.07
C ASN A 262 10.09 29.68 -8.77
N GLY A 263 10.43 28.67 -7.97
CA GLY A 263 9.53 27.57 -7.58
C GLY A 263 9.39 26.45 -8.62
N ALA A 264 10.21 26.44 -9.68
CA ALA A 264 10.27 25.34 -10.65
C ALA A 264 11.51 24.47 -10.43
N VAL A 265 11.42 23.19 -10.76
CA VAL A 265 12.54 22.26 -10.82
C VAL A 265 13.09 22.23 -12.24
N GLU A 266 14.39 22.47 -12.39
CA GLU A 266 15.10 22.25 -13.65
C GLU A 266 15.59 20.81 -13.75
N VAL A 267 15.20 20.12 -14.81
CA VAL A 267 15.71 18.79 -15.16
C VAL A 267 16.62 18.91 -16.36
N HIS A 268 17.88 18.56 -16.17
CA HIS A 268 18.94 18.71 -17.17
C HIS A 268 19.22 17.37 -17.83
N THR A 269 19.28 17.40 -19.15
CA THR A 269 19.83 16.32 -19.97
C THR A 269 21.07 16.87 -20.68
N LYS A 270 21.69 16.05 -21.53
CA LYS A 270 22.83 16.49 -22.36
C LYS A 270 22.48 17.68 -23.27
N ASP A 271 21.27 17.69 -23.83
CA ASP A 271 20.91 18.59 -24.95
C ASP A 271 19.84 19.63 -24.58
N GLN A 272 19.16 19.47 -23.44
CA GLN A 272 18.04 20.33 -23.04
C GLN A 272 17.90 20.47 -21.53
N ILE A 273 17.30 21.60 -21.12
CA ILE A 273 16.80 21.87 -19.77
C ILE A 273 15.28 21.95 -19.86
N ILE A 274 14.59 21.16 -19.05
CA ILE A 274 13.13 21.19 -18.93
C ILE A 274 12.76 21.73 -17.55
N LEU A 275 11.78 22.64 -17.53
CA LEU A 275 11.21 23.17 -16.30
C LEU A 275 9.96 22.36 -15.90
N ALA A 276 9.91 21.92 -14.65
CA ALA A 276 8.81 21.17 -14.09
C ALA A 276 8.33 21.79 -12.78
N ARG A 277 7.06 21.62 -12.42
CA ARG A 277 6.60 21.92 -11.04
C ARG A 277 6.98 20.81 -10.08
N LYS A 278 6.98 19.57 -10.56
CA LYS A 278 7.28 18.35 -9.79
C LYS A 278 8.14 17.40 -10.62
N VAL A 279 8.92 16.57 -9.94
CA VAL A 279 9.70 15.51 -10.58
C VAL A 279 9.40 14.18 -9.90
N ILE A 280 9.11 13.14 -10.69
CA ILE A 280 9.01 11.77 -10.20
C ILE A 280 10.20 11.00 -10.76
N THR A 281 11.14 10.59 -9.90
CA THR A 281 12.22 9.70 -10.32
C THR A 281 11.82 8.24 -10.09
N THR A 282 12.01 7.39 -11.10
CA THR A 282 11.71 5.95 -11.04
C THR A 282 12.92 5.08 -11.38
N VAL A 283 14.09 5.70 -11.49
CA VAL A 283 15.34 5.00 -11.80
C VAL A 283 15.76 4.13 -10.61
N PRO A 284 16.47 3.01 -10.86
CA PRO A 284 17.03 2.21 -9.78
C PRO A 284 17.88 3.04 -8.82
N THR A 285 17.80 2.74 -7.52
CA THR A 285 18.52 3.50 -6.49
C THR A 285 20.02 3.72 -6.78
N PRO A 286 20.79 2.73 -7.30
CA PRO A 286 22.20 2.95 -7.63
C PRO A 286 22.42 3.95 -8.79
N VAL A 287 21.45 4.10 -9.71
CA VAL A 287 21.53 5.05 -10.83
C VAL A 287 21.44 6.49 -10.34
N LEU A 288 20.82 6.74 -9.19
CA LEU A 288 20.75 8.08 -8.59
C LEU A 288 22.14 8.67 -8.30
N ARG A 289 23.18 7.85 -8.17
CA ARG A 289 24.58 8.30 -8.00
C ARG A 289 25.13 9.07 -9.20
N ASN A 290 24.55 8.86 -10.38
CA ASN A 290 24.97 9.50 -11.62
C ASN A 290 24.20 10.79 -11.93
N ILE A 291 23.22 11.15 -11.09
CA ILE A 291 22.43 12.37 -11.23
C ILE A 291 22.95 13.38 -10.21
N SER A 292 23.34 14.56 -10.69
CA SER A 292 23.73 15.66 -9.79
C SER A 292 22.48 16.34 -9.22
N PHE A 293 22.46 16.63 -7.92
CA PHE A 293 21.35 17.30 -7.25
C PHE A 293 21.79 18.66 -6.72
N SER A 294 20.98 19.70 -6.94
CA SER A 294 21.19 21.03 -6.37
C SER A 294 19.87 21.52 -5.75
N PRO A 295 19.76 21.74 -4.43
CA PRO A 295 20.79 21.47 -3.42
C PRO A 295 21.07 19.96 -3.27
N ASP A 296 22.07 19.59 -2.48
CA ASP A 296 22.35 18.17 -2.21
C ASP A 296 21.14 17.46 -1.59
N LEU A 297 20.99 16.17 -1.91
CA LEU A 297 20.00 15.33 -1.24
C LEU A 297 20.28 15.26 0.28
N PRO A 298 19.23 15.11 1.12
CA PRO A 298 19.37 14.90 2.55
C PRO A 298 20.31 13.73 2.85
N SER A 299 21.04 13.80 3.96
CA SER A 299 22.02 12.77 4.35
C SER A 299 21.41 11.38 4.40
N SER A 300 20.18 11.23 4.91
CA SER A 300 19.47 9.95 4.94
C SER A 300 19.30 9.32 3.56
N LYS A 301 18.93 10.11 2.55
CA LYS A 301 18.81 9.66 1.15
C LYS A 301 20.17 9.33 0.55
N ARG A 302 21.18 10.15 0.79
CA ARG A 302 22.55 9.89 0.30
C ARG A 302 23.10 8.60 0.88
N THR A 303 23.01 8.39 2.19
CA THR A 303 23.41 7.13 2.83
C THR A 303 22.65 5.95 2.23
N TRP A 304 21.35 6.08 1.96
CA TRP A 304 20.58 5.01 1.32
C TRP A 304 21.10 4.70 -0.09
N ILE A 305 21.30 5.73 -0.91
CA ILE A 305 21.80 5.62 -2.28
C ILE A 305 23.21 5.01 -2.30
N GLU A 306 24.09 5.41 -1.40
CA GLU A 306 25.47 4.91 -1.27
C GLU A 306 25.53 3.47 -0.73
N SER A 307 24.60 3.09 0.13
CA SER A 307 24.59 1.76 0.77
C SER A 307 23.88 0.68 -0.07
N THR A 308 23.01 1.07 -0.99
CA THR A 308 22.24 0.14 -1.80
C THR A 308 23.11 -0.51 -2.88
N THR A 309 23.13 -1.83 -2.98
CA THR A 309 23.94 -2.55 -3.99
C THR A 309 23.09 -3.56 -4.75
N TYR A 310 23.47 -3.89 -5.97
CA TYR A 310 22.97 -5.06 -6.68
C TYR A 310 23.95 -6.22 -6.56
N GLY A 311 23.42 -7.43 -6.69
CA GLY A 311 24.24 -8.61 -6.97
C GLY A 311 24.64 -8.72 -8.44
N TYR A 312 25.61 -9.59 -8.71
CA TYR A 312 25.87 -10.04 -10.07
C TYR A 312 24.71 -10.93 -10.53
N TYR A 313 24.23 -10.72 -11.76
CA TYR A 313 23.17 -11.52 -12.33
C TYR A 313 23.22 -11.58 -13.86
N THR A 314 23.24 -12.81 -14.38
CA THR A 314 23.05 -13.11 -15.80
C THR A 314 21.91 -14.10 -15.95
N LYS A 315 21.02 -13.79 -16.89
CA LYS A 315 20.00 -14.73 -17.33
C LYS A 315 20.46 -15.32 -18.65
N ALA A 316 20.56 -16.65 -18.70
CA ALA A 316 21.01 -17.41 -19.86
C ALA A 316 19.91 -18.34 -20.34
N MET A 317 19.54 -18.23 -21.61
CA MET A 317 18.41 -18.92 -22.22
C MET A 317 18.96 -19.99 -23.13
N MET A 318 18.88 -21.23 -22.67
CA MET A 318 19.31 -22.41 -23.43
C MET A 318 18.11 -22.92 -24.23
N VAL A 319 18.19 -22.76 -25.56
CA VAL A 319 17.12 -23.17 -26.48
C VAL A 319 17.42 -24.56 -27.04
N PHE A 320 16.41 -25.43 -27.04
CA PHE A 320 16.50 -26.81 -27.51
C PHE A 320 15.42 -27.11 -28.57
N ARG A 321 15.63 -28.14 -29.40
CA ARG A 321 14.65 -28.58 -30.39
C ARG A 321 13.49 -29.36 -29.79
N THR A 322 13.73 -30.07 -28.68
CA THR A 322 12.73 -30.83 -27.93
C THR A 322 12.79 -30.52 -26.43
N PRO A 323 11.70 -30.69 -25.68
CA PRO A 323 11.69 -30.54 -24.23
C PRO A 323 12.11 -31.86 -23.56
N PHE A 324 13.31 -32.37 -23.86
CA PHE A 324 13.77 -33.70 -23.43
C PHE A 324 13.73 -33.92 -21.90
N TRP A 325 13.80 -32.84 -21.10
CA TRP A 325 13.65 -32.92 -19.64
C TRP A 325 12.24 -33.35 -19.25
N VAL A 326 11.20 -32.89 -19.96
CA VAL A 326 9.80 -33.28 -19.73
C VAL A 326 9.60 -34.76 -20.07
N GLU A 327 10.18 -35.24 -21.16
CA GLU A 327 10.14 -36.66 -21.56
C GLU A 327 10.79 -37.58 -20.50
N LYS A 328 11.75 -37.04 -19.75
CA LYS A 328 12.40 -37.70 -18.60
C LYS A 328 11.67 -37.48 -17.27
N SER A 329 10.42 -37.01 -17.31
CA SER A 329 9.59 -36.73 -16.13
C SER A 329 10.13 -35.62 -15.22
N PHE A 330 10.83 -34.62 -15.76
CA PHE A 330 11.23 -33.42 -15.03
C PHE A 330 10.39 -32.20 -15.40
N CYS A 331 10.09 -31.36 -14.40
CA CYS A 331 9.39 -30.08 -14.60
C CYS A 331 10.31 -28.96 -15.12
N GLY A 332 11.62 -29.22 -15.17
CA GLY A 332 12.65 -28.27 -15.57
C GLY A 332 13.11 -27.29 -14.47
N LEU A 333 12.65 -27.47 -13.21
CA LEU A 333 13.24 -26.79 -12.05
C LEU A 333 14.45 -27.55 -11.54
N THR A 334 15.61 -26.87 -11.48
CA THR A 334 16.81 -27.41 -10.83
C THR A 334 17.40 -26.44 -9.82
N GLN A 335 18.16 -26.98 -8.87
CA GLN A 335 18.99 -26.22 -7.92
C GLN A 335 20.41 -26.77 -7.93
N SER A 336 21.42 -25.91 -7.79
CA SER A 336 22.81 -26.35 -7.62
C SER A 336 23.52 -25.52 -6.56
N PHE A 337 24.21 -26.20 -5.65
CA PHE A 337 25.07 -25.54 -4.66
C PHE A 337 26.44 -25.16 -5.24
N ILE A 338 26.77 -25.64 -6.45
CA ILE A 338 28.07 -25.45 -7.11
C ILE A 338 27.95 -24.43 -8.25
N GLY A 339 26.97 -24.57 -9.13
CA GLY A 339 26.80 -23.77 -10.34
C GLY A 339 27.33 -24.45 -11.61
N PRO A 340 27.50 -23.70 -12.72
CA PRO A 340 27.45 -22.24 -12.79
C PRO A 340 26.05 -21.64 -12.62
N ALA A 341 24.98 -22.32 -13.07
CA ALA A 341 23.61 -21.90 -12.78
C ALA A 341 23.18 -22.41 -11.40
N GLY A 342 22.80 -21.50 -10.50
CA GLY A 342 22.30 -21.87 -9.17
C GLY A 342 20.85 -22.37 -9.21
N VAL A 343 20.07 -21.87 -10.17
CA VAL A 343 18.69 -22.29 -10.45
C VAL A 343 18.50 -22.38 -11.97
N ILE A 344 17.79 -23.39 -12.44
CA ILE A 344 17.30 -23.49 -13.82
C ILE A 344 15.78 -23.65 -13.77
N ARG A 345 15.05 -23.02 -14.71
CA ARG A 345 13.60 -23.15 -14.85
C ARG A 345 13.18 -23.37 -16.30
N ASP A 346 12.15 -24.17 -16.50
CA ASP A 346 11.46 -24.30 -17.79
C ASP A 346 10.73 -23.01 -18.14
N THR A 347 11.15 -22.37 -19.22
CA THR A 347 10.51 -21.17 -19.78
C THR A 347 10.01 -21.39 -21.21
N SER A 348 9.69 -22.64 -21.55
CA SER A 348 9.18 -23.03 -22.87
C SER A 348 7.87 -22.31 -23.23
N SER A 349 7.63 -22.10 -24.52
CA SER A 349 6.33 -21.68 -25.04
C SER A 349 5.76 -22.82 -25.89
N PRO A 350 4.87 -23.66 -25.35
CA PRO A 350 4.28 -24.76 -26.09
C PRO A 350 3.53 -24.29 -27.34
N ALA A 351 2.80 -23.19 -27.24
CA ALA A 351 2.03 -22.62 -28.35
C ALA A 351 2.91 -22.09 -29.50
N ASP A 352 4.17 -21.73 -29.20
CA ASP A 352 5.16 -21.31 -30.21
C ASP A 352 6.12 -22.43 -30.63
N ASN A 353 5.93 -23.65 -30.08
CA ASN A 353 6.85 -24.78 -30.22
C ASN A 353 8.31 -24.40 -29.88
N LYS A 354 8.48 -23.72 -28.74
CA LYS A 354 9.78 -23.30 -28.22
C LYS A 354 10.10 -23.97 -26.89
N HIS A 355 11.25 -24.62 -26.81
CA HIS A 355 11.70 -25.35 -25.63
C HIS A 355 12.93 -24.66 -25.06
N ILE A 356 12.79 -24.10 -23.85
CA ILE A 356 13.79 -23.17 -23.31
C ILE A 356 13.99 -23.49 -21.83
N LEU A 357 15.24 -23.72 -21.44
CA LEU A 357 15.67 -23.69 -20.06
C LEU A 357 16.34 -22.35 -19.77
N THR A 358 15.75 -21.59 -18.87
CA THR A 358 16.36 -20.37 -18.35
C THR A 358 17.25 -20.73 -17.17
N CYS A 359 18.54 -20.46 -17.30
CA CYS A 359 19.57 -20.58 -16.29
C CYS A 359 19.81 -19.24 -15.60
N PHE A 360 19.78 -19.23 -14.26
CA PHE A 360 20.07 -18.06 -13.45
C PHE A 360 21.45 -18.15 -12.83
N LEU A 361 22.32 -17.24 -13.26
CA LEU A 361 23.70 -17.14 -12.80
C LEU A 361 23.81 -15.93 -11.90
N GLY A 362 23.89 -16.16 -10.58
CA GLY A 362 23.95 -15.13 -9.56
C GLY A 362 25.09 -15.33 -8.58
N GLY A 363 25.53 -14.26 -7.93
CA GLY A 363 26.62 -14.30 -6.95
C GLY A 363 27.95 -14.76 -7.55
N LYS A 364 28.80 -15.38 -6.71
CA LYS A 364 30.17 -15.78 -7.10
C LYS A 364 30.24 -16.76 -8.28
N PRO A 365 29.44 -17.85 -8.35
CA PRO A 365 29.51 -18.78 -9.49
C PRO A 365 29.13 -18.10 -10.81
N GLY A 366 28.15 -17.20 -10.78
CA GLY A 366 27.77 -16.44 -11.96
C GLY A 366 28.87 -15.49 -12.43
N PHE A 367 29.55 -14.82 -11.50
CA PHE A 367 30.67 -13.93 -11.81
C PHE A 367 31.84 -14.70 -12.43
N ALA A 368 32.22 -15.85 -11.85
CA ALA A 368 33.26 -16.71 -12.41
C ALA A 368 32.90 -17.22 -13.82
N TRP A 369 31.64 -17.58 -14.04
CA TRP A 369 31.14 -17.95 -15.37
C TRP A 369 31.21 -16.78 -16.37
N ALA A 370 31.06 -15.53 -15.89
CA ALA A 370 31.20 -14.33 -16.70
C ALA A 370 32.64 -14.11 -17.21
N GLU A 371 33.66 -14.70 -16.60
CA GLU A 371 35.04 -14.54 -17.04
C GLU A 371 35.42 -15.53 -18.16
N LEU A 372 34.60 -16.57 -18.37
CA LEU A 372 34.80 -17.57 -19.41
C LEU A 372 34.54 -17.00 -20.82
N SER A 373 35.14 -17.63 -21.83
CA SER A 373 34.81 -17.36 -23.23
C SER A 373 33.38 -17.82 -23.56
N ASP A 374 32.78 -17.28 -24.63
CA ASP A 374 31.40 -17.63 -25.01
C ASP A 374 31.21 -19.13 -25.28
N THR A 375 32.21 -19.81 -25.87
CA THR A 375 32.18 -21.26 -26.05
C THR A 375 32.23 -22.01 -24.72
N GLU A 376 33.11 -21.62 -23.79
CA GLU A 376 33.19 -22.27 -22.46
C GLU A 376 31.94 -22.03 -21.63
N ARG A 377 31.33 -20.84 -21.75
CA ARG A 377 30.06 -20.48 -21.13
C ARG A 377 28.92 -21.39 -21.57
N GLU A 378 28.80 -21.60 -22.89
CA GLU A 378 27.82 -22.49 -23.48
C GLU A 378 28.04 -23.95 -23.03
N GLN A 379 29.27 -24.45 -23.19
CA GLN A 379 29.61 -25.83 -22.89
C GLN A 379 29.47 -26.16 -21.40
N SER A 380 29.81 -25.22 -20.50
CA SER A 380 29.62 -25.42 -19.06
C SER A 380 28.14 -25.53 -18.68
N LEU A 381 27.25 -24.75 -19.28
CA LEU A 381 25.80 -24.86 -19.06
C LEU A 381 25.21 -26.13 -19.69
N LEU A 382 25.61 -26.50 -20.91
CA LEU A 382 25.19 -27.75 -21.54
C LEU A 382 25.57 -28.96 -20.70
N LYS A 383 26.82 -29.00 -20.22
CA LYS A 383 27.30 -30.05 -19.33
C LYS A 383 26.47 -30.10 -18.04
N GLN A 384 26.25 -28.96 -17.40
CA GLN A 384 25.46 -28.90 -16.15
C GLN A 384 24.01 -29.39 -16.38
N ILE A 385 23.35 -28.94 -17.45
CA ILE A 385 21.99 -29.36 -17.82
C ILE A 385 21.95 -30.86 -18.10
N GLY A 386 22.90 -31.37 -18.89
CA GLY A 386 23.03 -32.79 -19.21
C GLY A 386 23.11 -33.65 -17.96
N GLN A 387 23.98 -33.28 -17.02
CA GLN A 387 24.14 -34.00 -15.74
C GLN A 387 22.89 -33.94 -14.86
N LEU A 388 22.29 -32.74 -14.70
CA LEU A 388 21.12 -32.54 -13.84
C LEU A 388 19.90 -33.34 -14.29
N PHE A 389 19.71 -33.50 -15.60
CA PHE A 389 18.59 -34.26 -16.17
C PHE A 389 18.97 -35.68 -16.61
N ASN A 390 20.20 -36.14 -16.34
CA ASN A 390 20.72 -37.45 -16.79
C ASN A 390 20.52 -37.65 -18.30
N ALA A 391 21.06 -36.70 -19.07
CA ALA A 391 20.75 -36.46 -20.48
C ALA A 391 21.94 -35.82 -21.22
N GLU A 392 23.19 -36.11 -20.86
CA GLU A 392 24.40 -35.47 -21.40
C GLU A 392 24.44 -35.48 -22.93
N ASP A 393 24.33 -36.66 -23.55
CA ASP A 393 24.35 -36.79 -25.01
C ASP A 393 23.14 -36.13 -25.70
N VAL A 394 22.00 -36.04 -25.00
CA VAL A 394 20.75 -35.51 -25.56
C VAL A 394 20.78 -33.98 -25.52
N ALA A 395 21.22 -33.39 -24.40
CA ALA A 395 21.30 -31.95 -24.23
C ALA A 395 22.19 -31.32 -25.31
N GLU A 396 23.34 -31.92 -25.61
CA GLU A 396 24.24 -31.44 -26.66
C GLU A 396 23.63 -31.57 -28.07
N LYS A 397 23.01 -32.70 -28.39
CA LYS A 397 22.38 -32.94 -29.72
C LYS A 397 21.17 -32.04 -29.97
N GLU A 398 20.37 -31.80 -28.94
CA GLU A 398 19.13 -31.03 -29.02
C GLU A 398 19.36 -29.52 -28.92
N PHE A 399 20.56 -29.08 -28.55
CA PHE A 399 20.87 -27.66 -28.40
C PHE A 399 20.75 -26.90 -29.72
N VAL A 400 20.21 -25.69 -29.62
CA VAL A 400 20.00 -24.77 -30.76
C VAL A 400 20.86 -23.52 -30.60
N GLN A 401 20.72 -22.83 -29.46
CA GLN A 401 21.44 -21.57 -29.20
C GLN A 401 21.36 -21.18 -27.72
N LEU A 402 22.35 -20.38 -27.32
CA LEU A 402 22.41 -19.67 -26.05
C LEU A 402 22.14 -18.19 -26.32
N VAL A 403 21.18 -17.60 -25.59
CA VAL A 403 20.99 -16.15 -25.55
C VAL A 403 21.20 -15.66 -24.12
N THR A 404 21.99 -14.62 -23.93
CA THR A 404 22.29 -14.09 -22.59
C THR A 404 22.13 -12.58 -22.50
N TYR A 405 21.89 -12.11 -21.28
CA TYR A 405 22.13 -10.72 -20.94
C TYR A 405 22.72 -10.59 -19.54
N GLU A 406 23.84 -9.87 -19.47
CA GLU A 406 24.62 -9.66 -18.27
C GLU A 406 24.32 -8.26 -17.71
N TRP A 407 23.48 -8.22 -16.67
CA TRP A 407 22.90 -6.97 -16.17
C TRP A 407 23.92 -6.03 -15.50
N ILE A 408 25.10 -6.54 -15.11
CA ILE A 408 26.17 -5.73 -14.53
C ILE A 408 26.75 -4.71 -15.54
N LYS A 409 26.61 -4.98 -16.84
CA LYS A 409 27.07 -4.10 -17.92
C LYS A 409 26.07 -2.98 -18.25
N ASP A 410 24.90 -3.00 -17.63
CA ASP A 410 23.83 -2.04 -17.91
C ASP A 410 23.79 -0.93 -16.85
N GLU A 411 24.40 0.21 -17.20
CA GLU A 411 24.49 1.39 -16.32
C GLU A 411 23.12 1.95 -15.92
N TYR A 412 22.13 1.91 -16.83
CA TYR A 412 20.79 2.46 -16.56
C TYR A 412 19.90 1.47 -15.81
N SER A 413 20.36 0.23 -15.59
CA SER A 413 19.78 -0.68 -14.61
C SER A 413 20.46 -0.60 -13.25
N GLY A 414 21.55 0.17 -13.14
CA GLY A 414 22.34 0.30 -11.92
C GLY A 414 23.45 -0.74 -11.78
N TRP A 415 23.96 -1.26 -12.90
CA TRP A 415 25.05 -2.26 -12.94
C TRP A 415 24.75 -3.50 -12.11
N GLY A 416 23.55 -4.04 -12.25
CA GLY A 416 23.21 -5.31 -11.63
C GLY A 416 21.71 -5.57 -11.58
N CYS A 417 21.35 -6.74 -11.06
CA CYS A 417 20.00 -7.26 -10.98
C CYS A 417 19.97 -8.45 -10.00
N PRO A 418 18.80 -9.07 -9.75
CA PRO A 418 17.45 -8.62 -10.15
C PRO A 418 16.95 -7.47 -9.28
N CYS A 419 17.36 -7.45 -8.01
CA CYS A 419 16.85 -6.58 -6.96
C CYS A 419 18.01 -6.08 -6.11
N THR A 420 17.85 -4.91 -5.49
CA THR A 420 18.88 -4.36 -4.64
C THR A 420 18.91 -5.05 -3.27
N GLY A 421 20.02 -4.88 -2.55
CA GLY A 421 20.21 -5.26 -1.16
C GLY A 421 20.79 -4.12 -0.34
N LEU A 422 20.66 -4.24 0.99
CA LEU A 422 21.36 -3.38 1.96
C LEU A 422 22.30 -4.20 2.83
N PRO A 423 23.48 -3.67 3.19
CA PRO A 423 24.33 -4.27 4.20
C PRO A 423 23.73 -4.10 5.61
N PRO A 424 24.21 -4.86 6.60
CA PRO A 424 23.80 -4.73 8.00
C PRO A 424 23.87 -3.30 8.54
N GLY A 425 22.88 -2.91 9.33
CA GLY A 425 22.82 -1.67 10.11
C GLY A 425 22.25 -0.45 9.38
N VAL A 426 21.98 -0.54 8.07
CA VAL A 426 21.50 0.61 7.28
C VAL A 426 19.99 0.78 7.38
N LEU A 427 19.24 -0.31 7.29
CA LEU A 427 17.78 -0.26 7.20
C LEU A 427 17.16 0.26 8.50
N SER A 428 17.66 -0.19 9.65
CA SER A 428 17.21 0.26 10.97
C SER A 428 17.66 1.68 11.31
N LEU A 429 18.83 2.10 10.82
CA LEU A 429 19.35 3.46 11.01
C LEU A 429 18.50 4.50 10.25
N LEU A 430 18.17 4.19 8.99
CA LEU A 430 17.46 5.12 8.11
C LEU A 430 15.94 4.95 8.18
N GLY A 431 15.45 3.80 8.65
CA GLY A 431 14.05 3.41 8.59
C GLY A 431 13.59 3.07 7.17
N GLY A 432 12.53 2.25 7.06
CA GLY A 432 12.00 1.82 5.75
C GLY A 432 11.42 2.96 4.89
N GLY A 433 11.16 4.13 5.47
CA GLY A 433 10.58 5.31 4.81
C GLY A 433 11.58 6.20 4.06
N SER A 434 12.84 6.27 4.48
CA SER A 434 13.77 7.31 4.00
C SER A 434 13.97 7.34 2.48
N LEU A 435 13.99 6.18 1.81
CA LEU A 435 14.14 6.13 0.35
C LEU A 435 12.93 6.77 -0.37
N ARG A 436 11.72 6.49 0.11
CA ARG A 436 10.45 6.87 -0.55
C ARG A 436 9.96 8.27 -0.19
N GLU A 437 10.41 8.82 0.93
CA GLU A 437 10.02 10.18 1.35
C GLU A 437 10.28 11.22 0.24
N PRO A 438 9.35 12.13 -0.05
CA PRO A 438 9.62 13.22 -0.97
C PRO A 438 10.76 14.12 -0.48
N TRP A 439 11.46 14.75 -1.41
CA TRP A 439 12.43 15.81 -1.12
C TRP A 439 12.10 17.05 -1.93
N ALA A 440 11.60 18.08 -1.24
CA ALA A 440 11.00 19.26 -1.87
C ALA A 440 9.96 18.82 -2.94
N ASP A 441 10.13 19.26 -4.17
CA ASP A 441 9.25 18.94 -5.30
C ASP A 441 9.59 17.62 -6.03
N MET A 442 10.43 16.77 -5.43
CA MET A 442 10.80 15.46 -5.96
C MET A 442 10.16 14.29 -5.21
N HIS A 443 9.60 13.35 -5.96
CA HIS A 443 9.05 12.08 -5.48
C HIS A 443 9.89 10.90 -5.98
N PHE A 444 10.05 9.87 -5.15
CA PHE A 444 10.89 8.71 -5.42
C PHE A 444 10.05 7.46 -5.56
N ALA A 445 9.86 6.99 -6.78
CA ALA A 445 9.22 5.71 -7.11
C ALA A 445 10.24 4.71 -7.66
N GLY A 446 9.77 3.60 -8.20
CA GLY A 446 10.60 2.44 -8.51
C GLY A 446 10.32 1.31 -7.51
N THR A 447 10.50 0.08 -7.97
CA THR A 447 10.07 -1.12 -7.24
C THR A 447 10.74 -1.27 -5.86
N GLU A 448 11.92 -0.70 -5.70
CA GLU A 448 12.68 -0.63 -4.44
C GLU A 448 11.93 0.16 -3.34
N THR A 449 11.00 1.04 -3.73
CA THR A 449 10.21 1.89 -2.84
C THR A 449 8.86 1.28 -2.43
N ALA A 450 8.51 0.11 -2.97
CA ALA A 450 7.25 -0.56 -2.69
C ALA A 450 7.30 -1.33 -1.36
N GLY A 451 6.17 -1.36 -0.63
CA GLY A 451 5.98 -2.24 0.52
C GLY A 451 5.54 -3.65 0.11
N GLU A 452 4.65 -3.75 -0.87
CA GLU A 452 4.24 -5.02 -1.47
C GLU A 452 5.04 -5.30 -2.74
N TRP A 453 5.56 -6.52 -2.86
CA TRP A 453 6.31 -7.03 -4.01
C TRP A 453 7.49 -6.15 -4.42
N LYS A 454 8.27 -5.72 -3.41
CA LYS A 454 9.52 -4.97 -3.60
C LYS A 454 10.45 -5.75 -4.52
N GLY A 455 11.00 -5.10 -5.54
CA GLY A 455 11.87 -5.74 -6.53
C GLY A 455 11.15 -6.35 -7.74
N TYR A 456 9.82 -6.49 -7.70
CA TYR A 456 9.03 -7.10 -8.78
C TYR A 456 8.29 -6.07 -9.62
N MET A 457 7.72 -6.52 -10.75
CA MET A 457 6.86 -5.70 -11.62
C MET A 457 5.64 -5.15 -10.85
N GLU A 458 5.03 -5.95 -9.97
CA GLU A 458 3.93 -5.51 -9.10
C GLU A 458 4.31 -4.30 -8.23
N GLY A 459 5.46 -4.38 -7.54
CA GLY A 459 5.99 -3.25 -6.77
C GLY A 459 6.31 -2.03 -7.63
N ALA A 460 6.77 -2.24 -8.87
CA ALA A 460 7.00 -1.14 -9.81
C ALA A 460 5.70 -0.40 -10.12
N VAL A 461 4.64 -1.11 -10.51
CA VAL A 461 3.33 -0.49 -10.80
C VAL A 461 2.80 0.24 -9.57
N ARG A 462 2.79 -0.41 -8.39
CA ARG A 462 2.31 0.19 -7.13
C ARG A 462 3.08 1.45 -6.74
N SER A 463 4.40 1.44 -6.87
CA SER A 463 5.22 2.62 -6.57
C SER A 463 4.93 3.79 -7.51
N GLY A 464 4.67 3.52 -8.79
CA GLY A 464 4.26 4.53 -9.76
C GLY A 464 2.93 5.19 -9.41
N GLU A 465 1.91 4.38 -9.07
CA GLU A 465 0.59 4.85 -8.63
C GLU A 465 0.70 5.70 -7.34
N ARG A 466 1.54 5.26 -6.39
CA ARG A 466 1.80 5.98 -5.14
C ARG A 466 2.42 7.36 -5.41
N ALA A 467 3.51 7.43 -6.16
CA ALA A 467 4.19 8.70 -6.44
C ALA A 467 3.31 9.69 -7.22
N ALA A 468 2.51 9.20 -8.17
CA ALA A 468 1.52 10.03 -8.86
C ALA A 468 0.43 10.56 -7.93
N THR A 469 0.12 9.85 -6.83
CA THR A 469 -0.87 10.31 -5.83
C THR A 469 -0.25 11.30 -4.84
N GLU A 470 0.99 11.06 -4.40
CA GLU A 470 1.73 11.97 -3.52
C GLU A 470 1.90 13.35 -4.16
N GLU A 471 2.15 13.39 -5.47
CA GLU A 471 2.20 14.61 -6.27
C GLU A 471 0.91 15.42 -6.09
N LYS A 472 -0.26 14.79 -6.28
CA LYS A 472 -1.58 15.43 -6.13
C LYS A 472 -1.78 16.00 -4.74
N THR A 473 -1.39 15.26 -3.70
CA THR A 473 -1.53 15.73 -2.31
C THR A 473 -0.65 16.94 -2.00
N THR A 474 0.49 17.12 -2.66
CA THR A 474 1.40 18.24 -2.34
C THR A 474 0.90 19.59 -2.86
N THR A 475 -0.03 19.59 -3.82
CA THR A 475 -0.78 20.78 -4.24
C THR A 475 -1.94 21.17 -3.31
N SER A 476 -2.22 20.39 -2.25
CA SER A 476 -3.29 20.66 -1.30
C SER A 476 -2.97 20.33 0.17
N SER A 477 -1.76 19.85 0.49
CA SER A 477 -1.37 19.47 1.86
C SER A 477 -0.59 20.58 2.55
N THR A 478 -1.28 21.45 3.28
CA THR A 478 -0.64 22.15 4.40
C THR A 478 -0.30 21.08 5.44
N ALA A 479 0.94 20.59 5.42
CA ALA A 479 1.39 19.46 6.24
C ALA A 479 1.21 19.76 7.74
N ILE A 480 0.55 18.84 8.46
CA ILE A 480 0.26 18.82 9.91
C ILE A 480 1.56 18.61 10.75
N SER A 481 2.74 18.92 10.19
CA SER A 481 4.05 18.66 10.82
C SER A 481 4.40 19.61 11.97
N GLY A 482 3.50 20.53 12.34
CA GLY A 482 3.67 21.47 13.46
C GLY A 482 3.02 21.04 14.79
N LEU A 483 2.30 19.91 14.82
CA LEU A 483 1.54 19.45 15.99
C LEU A 483 2.35 18.46 16.86
N SER A 484 2.16 18.54 18.18
CA SER A 484 2.83 17.69 19.17
C SER A 484 2.21 16.28 19.23
N SER A 485 3.01 15.27 19.58
CA SER A 485 2.62 13.85 19.61
C SER A 485 1.54 13.46 20.63
N LYS A 486 0.95 14.42 21.36
CA LYS A 486 -0.04 14.19 22.42
C LYS A 486 -1.49 14.21 21.93
N ILE A 487 -1.74 14.59 20.68
CA ILE A 487 -3.07 14.51 20.07
C ILE A 487 -3.00 13.63 18.82
N ILE A 488 -3.85 12.61 18.78
CA ILE A 488 -4.03 11.76 17.61
C ILE A 488 -5.12 12.37 16.72
N PHE A 489 -4.72 12.84 15.54
CA PHE A 489 -5.61 13.37 14.50
C PHE A 489 -5.91 12.29 13.47
N HIS A 490 -7.14 12.24 12.99
CA HIS A 490 -7.50 11.50 11.80
C HIS A 490 -8.02 12.51 10.77
N ASP A 491 -7.29 12.67 9.67
CA ASP A 491 -7.75 13.48 8.54
C ASP A 491 -8.75 12.65 7.72
N ILE A 492 -10.01 13.10 7.68
CA ILE A 492 -11.09 12.45 6.91
C ILE A 492 -11.19 13.08 5.49
N GLY A 493 -10.34 14.07 5.17
CA GLY A 493 -10.48 14.95 4.02
C GLY A 493 -9.71 14.59 2.75
N ALA A 494 -9.03 13.44 2.65
CA ALA A 494 -8.34 13.02 1.42
C ALA A 494 -9.02 11.79 0.80
N ILE A 495 -10.16 11.98 0.13
CA ILE A 495 -10.76 10.94 -0.71
C ILE A 495 -10.92 11.50 -2.12
N SER A 496 -10.18 10.92 -3.04
CA SER A 496 -10.22 11.13 -4.49
C SER A 496 -11.53 10.56 -5.06
N ASP A 497 -12.32 11.42 -5.71
CA ASP A 497 -13.49 11.03 -6.50
C ASP A 497 -13.09 10.71 -7.96
N PRO A 498 -13.48 9.54 -8.54
CA PRO A 498 -13.26 9.20 -9.95
C PRO A 498 -14.03 10.06 -10.97
N SER A 499 -14.99 10.90 -10.55
CA SER A 499 -15.95 11.55 -11.47
C SER A 499 -15.51 12.92 -12.04
N GLY A 500 -14.35 13.46 -11.66
CA GLY A 500 -13.83 14.70 -12.25
C GLY A 500 -14.68 15.96 -12.00
N GLN A 501 -15.70 15.92 -11.14
CA GLN A 501 -16.41 17.13 -10.70
C GLN A 501 -15.71 17.77 -9.50
N ALA A 502 -14.66 18.54 -9.79
CA ALA A 502 -14.10 19.46 -8.82
C ALA A 502 -15.08 20.62 -8.51
N SER A 503 -16.02 20.40 -7.60
CA SER A 503 -16.49 21.43 -6.66
C SER A 503 -17.43 20.81 -5.61
N ARG A 504 -17.25 21.22 -4.34
CA ARG A 504 -18.19 21.10 -3.20
C ARG A 504 -17.91 20.04 -2.12
N LEU A 505 -16.67 19.99 -1.65
CA LEU A 505 -16.40 20.03 -0.19
C LEU A 505 -15.46 21.21 0.09
N LYS A 506 -16.08 22.33 0.47
CA LYS A 506 -15.41 23.52 1.01
C LYS A 506 -14.81 23.14 2.37
N LYS A 507 -13.49 23.26 2.49
CA LYS A 507 -12.73 23.58 3.72
C LYS A 507 -13.31 23.07 5.06
N GLY A 508 -12.71 21.99 5.58
CA GLY A 508 -12.30 21.96 6.99
C GLY A 508 -13.16 21.13 7.93
N LEU A 509 -13.01 19.81 7.87
CA LEU A 509 -13.43 18.89 8.94
C LEU A 509 -12.19 18.16 9.46
N LEU A 510 -11.89 18.28 10.75
CA LEU A 510 -10.77 17.59 11.39
C LEU A 510 -11.28 16.74 12.54
N PHE A 511 -10.96 15.44 12.53
CA PHE A 511 -11.36 14.52 13.59
C PHE A 511 -10.21 14.29 14.56
N VAL A 512 -10.53 14.28 15.86
CA VAL A 512 -9.55 14.13 16.93
C VAL A 512 -10.03 13.06 17.90
N SER A 513 -9.23 11.99 18.06
CA SER A 513 -9.52 10.85 18.95
C SER A 513 -8.98 11.05 20.37
N THR A 514 -8.38 12.21 20.63
CA THR A 514 -7.93 12.66 21.95
C THR A 514 -8.69 13.92 22.35
N PRO A 515 -9.11 14.09 23.62
CA PRO A 515 -9.82 15.28 24.05
C PRO A 515 -9.00 16.55 23.75
N ILE A 516 -9.57 17.51 23.02
CA ILE A 516 -8.87 18.71 22.55
C ILE A 516 -8.34 19.59 23.70
N GLU A 517 -8.88 19.42 24.91
CA GLU A 517 -8.39 20.03 26.15
C GLU A 517 -6.95 19.65 26.52
N PHE A 518 -6.45 18.51 26.02
CA PHE A 518 -5.05 18.10 26.16
C PHE A 518 -4.09 18.74 25.15
N ALA A 519 -4.59 19.61 24.25
CA ALA A 519 -3.77 20.34 23.30
C ALA A 519 -2.71 21.21 23.99
N THR A 520 -1.47 21.16 23.51
CA THR A 520 -0.41 22.06 23.96
C THR A 520 -0.63 23.48 23.45
N THR A 521 0.06 24.47 24.03
CA THR A 521 0.01 25.87 23.54
C THR A 521 0.43 26.00 22.07
N ILE A 522 1.31 25.11 21.59
CA ILE A 522 1.76 25.06 20.20
C ILE A 522 0.64 24.52 19.30
N ASP A 523 -0.01 23.41 19.70
CA ASP A 523 -1.15 22.84 18.97
C ASP A 523 -2.29 23.84 18.83
N LYS A 524 -2.55 24.59 19.90
CA LYS A 524 -3.58 25.63 19.96
C LYS A 524 -3.31 26.78 18.99
N ARG A 525 -2.05 27.23 18.88
CA ARG A 525 -1.65 28.27 17.92
C ARG A 525 -1.82 27.77 16.49
N TYR A 526 -1.37 26.56 16.21
CA TYR A 526 -1.41 25.95 14.89
C TYR A 526 -2.85 25.74 14.38
N LEU A 527 -3.72 25.16 15.22
CA LEU A 527 -5.15 24.96 14.87
C LEU A 527 -5.87 26.27 14.56
N ARG A 528 -5.55 27.36 15.28
CA ARG A 528 -6.24 28.64 15.16
C ARG A 528 -5.67 29.54 14.05
N VAL A 529 -4.35 29.69 14.01
CA VAL A 529 -3.68 30.65 13.13
C VAL A 529 -3.36 30.03 11.79
N ASP A 530 -2.81 28.80 11.80
CA ASP A 530 -2.26 28.18 10.59
C ASP A 530 -3.34 27.38 9.84
N LEU A 531 -4.22 26.69 10.56
CA LEU A 531 -5.35 25.96 9.98
C LEU A 531 -6.67 26.76 9.92
N GLY A 532 -6.76 27.91 10.59
CA GLY A 532 -7.91 28.81 10.52
C GLY A 532 -9.23 28.20 11.03
N MET A 533 -9.17 27.26 11.98
CA MET A 533 -10.34 26.58 12.53
C MET A 533 -11.28 27.57 13.22
N LYS A 534 -12.60 27.39 13.09
CA LYS A 534 -13.59 28.35 13.61
C LYS A 534 -14.53 27.76 14.67
N THR A 535 -14.79 26.45 14.63
CA THR A 535 -15.78 25.82 15.50
C THR A 535 -15.33 24.43 15.96
N ILE A 536 -15.65 24.07 17.20
CA ILE A 536 -15.36 22.76 17.79
C ILE A 536 -16.67 22.12 18.23
N VAL A 537 -16.88 20.84 17.94
CA VAL A 537 -17.95 20.00 18.49
C VAL A 537 -17.31 19.00 19.44
N ASN A 538 -17.60 19.13 20.74
CA ASN A 538 -17.06 18.26 21.80
C ASN A 538 -18.15 17.30 22.31
N THR A 539 -17.83 16.00 22.36
CA THR A 539 -18.76 14.94 22.77
C THR A 539 -18.49 14.38 24.18
N LEU A 540 -17.60 14.98 24.98
CA LEU A 540 -17.16 14.49 26.30
C LEU A 540 -17.76 15.24 27.50
N ALA A 541 -17.70 14.61 28.69
CA ALA A 541 -17.96 15.24 30.00
C ALA A 541 -16.65 15.39 30.81
N ARG A 542 -16.52 16.41 31.68
CA ARG A 542 -15.27 16.74 32.39
C ARG A 542 -14.76 15.66 33.37
N PRO A 543 -13.44 15.60 33.65
CA PRO A 543 -12.82 14.60 34.53
C PRO A 543 -13.16 14.71 36.03
N ASP A 544 -13.67 15.85 36.51
CA ASP A 544 -13.92 16.11 37.94
C ASP A 544 -15.32 15.67 38.42
N GLY A 545 -16.09 15.01 37.56
CA GLY A 545 -17.46 14.57 37.86
C GLY A 545 -18.47 15.70 38.01
N ARG A 546 -18.06 16.97 37.88
CA ARG A 546 -19.00 18.10 37.95
C ARG A 546 -19.73 18.25 36.64
N ARG A 547 -21.05 18.33 36.79
CA ARG A 547 -21.99 18.61 35.74
C ARG A 547 -22.21 20.12 35.73
N PHE A 548 -21.79 20.87 34.68
CA PHE A 548 -22.11 22.30 34.58
C PHE A 548 -23.62 22.52 34.85
N VAL A 549 -23.90 23.42 35.80
CA VAL A 549 -25.16 24.12 36.02
C VAL A 549 -24.80 25.59 35.85
N PHE A 550 -25.51 26.34 35.02
CA PHE A 550 -25.42 27.80 35.09
C PHE A 550 -26.76 28.48 34.84
N ASP A 551 -26.99 29.50 35.67
CA ASP A 551 -28.00 30.55 35.59
C ASP A 551 -27.54 31.67 34.64
N GLY A 552 -28.30 31.87 33.55
CA GLY A 552 -28.51 33.13 32.84
C GLY A 552 -27.34 33.81 32.08
N PRO A 553 -27.61 34.75 31.13
CA PRO A 553 -28.91 35.29 30.74
C PRO A 553 -29.40 34.74 29.38
N ALA A 554 -30.48 33.97 29.43
CA ALA A 554 -31.65 34.06 28.55
C ALA A 554 -31.44 34.59 27.09
N LEU A 555 -31.28 33.67 26.14
CA LEU A 555 -32.10 33.68 24.91
C LEU A 555 -33.35 32.82 25.18
N ASP A 556 -34.10 33.20 26.22
CA ASP A 556 -35.24 32.46 26.78
C ASP A 556 -36.39 32.44 25.73
N LYS A 557 -37.24 31.42 25.59
CA LYS A 557 -37.94 30.69 26.66
C LYS A 557 -38.28 29.24 26.29
N LYS A 558 -37.41 28.31 26.68
CA LYS A 558 -37.64 27.32 27.75
C LYS A 558 -36.80 26.04 27.54
N SER A 559 -35.54 26.14 28.00
CA SER A 559 -34.61 25.09 28.49
C SER A 559 -34.28 23.92 27.54
N GLU A 560 -33.24 23.94 26.69
CA GLU A 560 -31.77 24.21 26.87
C GLU A 560 -31.03 23.00 27.46
N ASN A 561 -29.98 22.46 26.83
CA ASN A 561 -28.60 22.92 27.08
C ASN A 561 -27.64 22.54 25.93
N PHE A 562 -27.42 23.45 25.00
CA PHE A 562 -26.14 23.56 24.30
C PHE A 562 -25.54 24.90 24.71
N CYS A 563 -24.34 24.90 25.30
CA CYS A 563 -23.60 26.13 25.55
C CYS A 563 -22.65 26.38 24.38
N ILE A 564 -22.63 27.60 23.84
CA ILE A 564 -21.59 28.07 22.92
C ILE A 564 -20.59 28.85 23.77
N GLU A 565 -19.46 28.24 24.11
CA GLU A 565 -18.36 28.93 24.81
C GLU A 565 -17.16 29.16 23.89
N ASP A 566 -16.32 30.13 24.25
CA ASP A 566 -15.02 30.37 23.63
C ASP A 566 -13.98 29.39 24.21
N VAL A 567 -13.80 28.24 23.56
CA VAL A 567 -12.69 27.35 23.85
C VAL A 567 -11.54 27.75 22.96
N LEU A 568 -10.47 28.32 23.55
CA LEU A 568 -9.30 28.81 22.81
C LEU A 568 -9.59 30.01 21.89
N GLY A 569 -10.68 30.75 22.16
CA GLY A 569 -11.20 31.83 21.31
C GLY A 569 -11.87 31.34 20.03
N LEU A 570 -12.38 30.09 20.05
CA LEU A 570 -13.18 29.44 19.01
C LEU A 570 -14.55 29.07 19.58
N LYS A 571 -15.59 29.11 18.74
CA LYS A 571 -16.95 28.73 19.15
C LYS A 571 -17.02 27.22 19.40
N SER A 572 -17.24 26.80 20.63
CA SER A 572 -17.36 25.39 21.02
C SER A 572 -18.80 25.01 21.28
N CYS A 573 -19.29 23.94 20.65
CA CYS A 573 -20.59 23.33 20.90
C CYS A 573 -20.43 22.02 21.68
N LEU A 574 -20.96 21.97 22.90
CA LEU A 574 -20.89 20.78 23.75
C LEU A 574 -22.18 19.94 23.63
N VAL A 575 -22.06 18.70 23.17
CA VAL A 575 -23.19 17.76 23.11
C VAL A 575 -23.22 16.95 24.41
N VAL A 576 -24.10 17.32 25.34
CA VAL A 576 -24.23 16.63 26.64
C VAL A 576 -25.42 15.67 26.62
N LEU A 577 -25.16 14.36 26.56
CA LEU A 577 -26.18 13.36 26.89
C LEU A 577 -26.15 13.13 28.41
N ARG A 578 -27.19 13.54 29.13
CA ARG A 578 -27.31 13.30 30.58
C ARG A 578 -28.70 12.83 30.98
N SER A 579 -28.77 11.73 31.73
CA SER A 579 -28.98 11.77 33.19
C SER A 579 -29.37 10.38 33.74
N ASP A 580 -29.39 10.19 35.06
CA ASP A 580 -29.87 8.97 35.74
C ASP A 580 -31.30 8.56 35.35
N ALA A 581 -32.08 9.44 34.71
CA ALA A 581 -33.36 9.12 34.11
C ALA A 581 -33.22 8.22 32.86
N PHE A 582 -32.13 8.36 32.10
CA PHE A 582 -31.80 7.49 30.97
C PHE A 582 -31.54 6.06 31.44
N GLY A 583 -30.70 5.90 32.47
CA GLY A 583 -30.45 4.61 33.10
C GLY A 583 -31.69 4.00 33.76
N LYS A 584 -32.50 4.79 34.47
CA LYS A 584 -33.75 4.30 35.10
C LYS A 584 -34.83 3.93 34.10
N LYS A 585 -35.01 4.70 33.01
CA LYS A 585 -36.01 4.42 31.97
C LYS A 585 -35.61 3.18 31.17
N ALA A 586 -34.35 3.09 30.75
CA ALA A 586 -33.81 1.89 30.09
C ALA A 586 -33.93 0.64 30.98
N MET A 587 -33.57 0.73 32.27
CA MET A 587 -33.71 -0.39 33.22
C MET A 587 -35.15 -0.85 33.43
N ASN A 588 -36.12 0.07 33.43
CA ASN A 588 -37.55 -0.24 33.56
C ASN A 588 -38.17 -0.86 32.31
N GLU A 589 -37.53 -0.71 31.15
CA GLU A 589 -37.98 -1.24 29.86
C GLU A 589 -37.22 -2.53 29.47
N MET A 590 -36.15 -2.90 30.20
CA MET A 590 -35.46 -4.19 30.07
C MET A 590 -36.32 -5.37 30.57
N SER A 591 -36.17 -6.54 29.93
CA SER A 591 -36.83 -7.78 30.37
C SER A 591 -36.40 -8.20 31.78
N SER A 592 -37.26 -8.95 32.48
CA SER A 592 -37.08 -9.32 33.90
C SER A 592 -35.77 -10.10 34.16
N HIS A 593 -35.33 -10.93 33.21
CA HIS A 593 -34.09 -11.69 33.30
C HIS A 593 -32.84 -10.78 33.21
N SER A 594 -32.86 -9.80 32.31
CA SER A 594 -31.78 -8.83 32.12
C SER A 594 -31.68 -7.84 33.29
N ARG A 595 -32.82 -7.42 33.83
CA ARG A 595 -32.90 -6.57 35.03
C ARG A 595 -32.33 -7.27 36.27
N TRP A 596 -32.75 -8.51 36.51
CA TRP A 596 -32.24 -9.32 37.64
C TRP A 596 -30.73 -9.56 37.58
N LYS A 597 -30.20 -9.86 36.37
CA LYS A 597 -28.77 -10.06 36.17
C LYS A 597 -27.96 -8.77 36.36
N PHE A 598 -28.48 -7.63 35.89
CA PHE A 598 -27.88 -6.31 36.09
C PHE A 598 -27.81 -5.92 37.57
N GLU A 599 -28.90 -6.12 38.33
CA GLU A 599 -28.94 -5.81 39.77
C GLU A 599 -28.02 -6.73 40.59
N ARG A 600 -27.92 -8.02 40.23
CA ARG A 600 -27.04 -9.00 40.87
C ARG A 600 -25.56 -8.67 40.65
N ASP A 601 -25.19 -8.30 39.43
CA ASP A 601 -23.81 -8.01 39.06
C ASP A 601 -23.37 -6.62 39.61
N ALA A 602 -24.29 -5.64 39.68
CA ALA A 602 -24.07 -4.36 40.36
C ALA A 602 -23.91 -4.51 41.89
N ALA A 603 -24.63 -5.47 42.50
CA ALA A 603 -24.45 -5.82 43.91
C ALA A 603 -23.08 -6.48 44.18
N ALA A 604 -22.54 -7.25 43.23
CA ALA A 604 -21.20 -7.83 43.32
C ALA A 604 -20.07 -6.78 43.31
N THR A 605 -20.26 -5.66 42.58
CA THR A 605 -19.31 -4.54 42.54
C THR A 605 -19.30 -3.64 43.78
N LYS A 606 -20.37 -3.61 44.59
CA LYS A 606 -20.44 -2.71 45.75
C LYS A 606 -19.57 -3.12 46.94
N ASN A 607 -19.04 -4.35 46.98
CA ASN A 607 -18.37 -4.91 48.16
C ASN A 607 -16.93 -5.41 47.96
N ARG A 608 -16.21 -5.07 46.89
CA ARG A 608 -14.79 -5.48 46.75
C ARG A 608 -13.89 -4.33 46.30
N LYS A 609 -12.86 -4.03 47.11
CA LYS A 609 -11.86 -2.96 46.91
C LYS A 609 -10.64 -3.44 46.11
N ASP A 610 -10.83 -4.30 45.12
CA ASP A 610 -9.72 -4.80 44.30
C ASP A 610 -9.68 -4.06 42.94
N PRO A 611 -8.64 -3.26 42.66
CA PRO A 611 -8.52 -2.46 41.44
C PRO A 611 -8.53 -3.28 40.14
N GLU A 612 -7.95 -4.48 40.15
CA GLU A 612 -7.79 -5.32 38.95
C GLU A 612 -9.13 -5.95 38.55
N LEU A 613 -9.94 -6.33 39.55
CA LEU A 613 -11.33 -6.76 39.32
C LEU A 613 -12.24 -5.60 38.90
N LEU A 614 -11.99 -4.37 39.36
CA LEU A 614 -12.70 -3.16 38.91
C LEU A 614 -12.43 -2.86 37.43
N GLU A 615 -11.22 -3.14 36.97
CA GLU A 615 -10.82 -3.02 35.56
C GLU A 615 -11.42 -4.13 34.71
N ILE A 616 -11.41 -5.38 35.17
CA ILE A 616 -12.11 -6.51 34.53
C ILE A 616 -13.63 -6.30 34.49
N SER A 617 -14.21 -5.71 35.54
CA SER A 617 -15.65 -5.38 35.60
C SER A 617 -16.03 -4.26 34.63
N ARG A 618 -15.16 -3.26 34.47
CA ARG A 618 -15.30 -2.23 33.43
C ARG A 618 -15.19 -2.87 32.05
N ASP A 619 -14.22 -3.74 31.81
CA ASP A 619 -14.10 -4.46 30.54
C ASP A 619 -15.31 -5.36 30.22
N LEU A 620 -15.92 -5.99 31.22
CA LEU A 620 -17.13 -6.81 31.08
C LEU A 620 -18.40 -5.97 30.83
N LEU A 621 -18.51 -4.78 31.43
CA LEU A 621 -19.60 -3.83 31.14
C LEU A 621 -19.47 -3.22 29.73
N TRP A 622 -18.24 -3.03 29.23
CA TRP A 622 -17.93 -2.39 27.93
C TRP A 622 -17.78 -3.34 26.74
N LYS A 623 -17.80 -4.67 26.95
CA LYS A 623 -17.87 -5.70 25.90
C LYS A 623 -19.29 -6.22 25.70
N ARG A 624 -20.25 -5.32 25.47
CA ARG A 624 -21.62 -5.72 25.06
C ARG A 624 -21.78 -5.53 23.55
N SER A 625 -22.20 -6.59 22.88
CA SER A 625 -22.34 -6.71 21.42
C SER A 625 -23.81 -6.92 21.03
N ASN A 626 -24.74 -6.08 21.51
CA ASN A 626 -26.17 -6.22 21.22
C ASN A 626 -26.76 -4.96 20.53
N VAL A 627 -27.56 -5.21 19.49
CA VAL A 627 -28.21 -4.23 18.59
C VAL A 627 -29.37 -3.47 19.26
N ASP A 628 -29.97 -4.02 20.32
CA ASP A 628 -31.18 -3.46 20.93
C ASP A 628 -30.95 -2.14 21.71
N ASP A 629 -29.76 -1.93 22.27
CA ASP A 629 -29.42 -0.71 23.01
C ASP A 629 -29.22 0.52 22.07
N ASN A 630 -28.78 0.29 20.83
CA ASN A 630 -28.53 1.34 19.83
C ASN A 630 -29.82 2.01 19.33
N SER A 631 -30.91 1.24 19.26
CA SER A 631 -32.23 1.71 18.83
C SER A 631 -32.84 2.69 19.83
N LEU A 632 -32.62 2.44 21.13
CA LEU A 632 -33.10 3.27 22.24
C LEU A 632 -32.30 4.58 22.36
N ILE A 633 -31.00 4.54 22.05
CA ILE A 633 -30.10 5.71 22.00
C ILE A 633 -30.52 6.68 20.89
N LEU A 634 -30.84 6.17 19.69
CA LEU A 634 -31.36 6.98 18.59
C LEU A 634 -32.65 7.71 18.95
N PHE A 635 -33.55 6.99 19.61
CA PHE A 635 -34.83 7.53 20.00
C PHE A 635 -34.65 8.70 20.97
N LEU A 636 -33.85 8.53 22.02
CA LEU A 636 -33.71 9.53 23.08
C LEU A 636 -32.83 10.72 22.68
N SER A 637 -31.97 10.57 21.67
CA SER A 637 -31.02 11.61 21.22
C SER A 637 -31.52 12.45 20.03
N GLY A 638 -32.54 12.00 19.30
CA GLY A 638 -33.03 12.62 18.05
C GLY A 638 -33.26 14.14 18.11
N PRO A 639 -33.93 14.70 19.13
CA PRO A 639 -34.18 16.15 19.24
C PRO A 639 -32.92 17.01 19.46
N ILE A 640 -31.88 16.43 20.07
CA ILE A 640 -30.58 17.08 20.31
C ILE A 640 -29.82 17.17 18.99
N ILE A 641 -29.83 16.07 18.24
CA ILE A 641 -29.19 15.93 16.92
C ILE A 641 -29.84 16.89 15.92
N GLY A 642 -31.18 16.92 15.85
CA GLY A 642 -31.90 17.79 14.91
C GLY A 642 -31.65 19.29 15.10
N ARG A 643 -31.37 19.75 16.33
CA ARG A 643 -31.03 21.16 16.60
C ARG A 643 -29.58 21.48 16.23
N LEU A 644 -28.62 20.60 16.54
CA LEU A 644 -27.22 20.75 16.11
C LEU A 644 -27.12 20.94 14.59
N PHE A 645 -27.90 20.17 13.82
CA PHE A 645 -27.98 20.30 12.37
C PHE A 645 -28.54 21.64 11.91
N ASN A 646 -29.68 22.08 12.47
CA ASN A 646 -30.33 23.32 12.04
C ASN A 646 -29.56 24.58 12.43
N GLU A 647 -28.89 24.58 13.58
CA GLU A 647 -28.34 25.82 14.16
C GLU A 647 -26.84 26.00 13.95
N VAL A 648 -26.07 24.91 13.81
CA VAL A 648 -24.60 24.92 13.65
C VAL A 648 -24.18 24.47 12.26
N LEU A 649 -24.58 23.26 11.82
CA LEU A 649 -24.09 22.66 10.58
C LEU A 649 -24.72 23.25 9.30
N CYS A 650 -25.81 24.02 9.42
CA CYS A 650 -26.44 24.70 8.27
C CYS A 650 -25.92 26.13 8.03
N LYS A 651 -25.09 26.69 8.92
CA LYS A 651 -24.61 28.08 8.81
C LYS A 651 -23.19 28.14 8.23
N PRO A 652 -22.96 28.83 7.10
CA PRO A 652 -21.64 28.88 6.43
C PRO A 652 -20.49 29.42 7.28
N ASP A 653 -20.78 30.29 8.26
CA ASP A 653 -19.77 31.00 9.05
C ASP A 653 -19.02 30.12 10.07
N PHE A 654 -19.52 28.90 10.32
CA PHE A 654 -18.98 27.99 11.34
C PHE A 654 -17.92 27.01 10.81
N TYR A 655 -17.61 27.03 9.51
CA TYR A 655 -16.58 26.18 8.90
C TYR A 655 -15.24 26.92 8.80
N PRO A 656 -14.07 26.26 9.03
CA PRO A 656 -13.83 24.84 9.40
C PRO A 656 -14.28 24.39 10.81
N ILE A 657 -14.67 23.11 10.95
CA ILE A 657 -15.17 22.44 12.16
C ILE A 657 -14.22 21.31 12.62
N ILE A 658 -13.99 21.19 13.93
CA ILE A 658 -13.33 20.04 14.58
C ILE A 658 -14.38 19.19 15.29
N ILE A 659 -14.31 17.85 15.17
CA ILE A 659 -15.07 16.91 16.02
C ILE A 659 -14.09 16.22 16.97
N SER A 660 -14.26 16.44 18.28
CA SER A 660 -13.36 15.93 19.34
C SER A 660 -14.09 14.92 20.23
N GLY A 661 -13.54 13.70 20.34
CA GLY A 661 -14.00 12.63 21.25
C GLY A 661 -12.84 11.81 21.84
N ASP A 662 -13.12 10.85 22.73
CA ASP A 662 -12.11 9.96 23.32
C ASP A 662 -12.19 8.51 22.78
N ARG A 663 -11.33 7.61 23.30
CA ARG A 663 -11.37 6.17 22.95
C ARG A 663 -12.62 5.43 23.48
N ILE A 664 -13.42 6.05 24.36
CA ILE A 664 -14.63 5.49 24.97
C ILE A 664 -15.87 5.93 24.15
N MET A 665 -15.76 5.94 22.82
CA MET A 665 -16.84 6.31 21.90
C MET A 665 -17.72 5.14 21.42
N ARG A 666 -17.81 4.06 22.21
CA ARG A 666 -18.79 2.98 21.96
C ARG A 666 -20.23 3.38 22.28
N ASP A 667 -20.45 4.39 23.13
CA ASP A 667 -21.80 4.78 23.54
C ASP A 667 -22.47 5.82 22.61
N ASN A 668 -21.72 6.43 21.68
CA ASN A 668 -22.19 7.51 20.79
C ASN A 668 -21.97 7.23 19.29
N SER A 669 -21.63 5.99 18.93
CA SER A 669 -21.16 5.60 17.59
C SER A 669 -22.16 5.96 16.48
N LEU A 670 -23.45 5.94 16.81
CA LEU A 670 -24.55 6.20 15.89
C LEU A 670 -24.79 7.70 15.64
N LEU A 671 -24.50 8.57 16.61
CA LEU A 671 -24.51 10.02 16.43
C LEU A 671 -23.38 10.46 15.49
N VAL A 672 -22.18 9.92 15.71
CA VAL A 672 -21.02 10.18 14.86
C VAL A 672 -21.26 9.63 13.45
N PHE A 673 -21.82 8.43 13.32
CA PHE A 673 -22.27 7.85 12.06
C PHE A 673 -23.24 8.77 11.29
N LEU A 674 -24.28 9.27 11.94
CA LEU A 674 -25.27 10.16 11.32
C LEU A 674 -24.67 11.52 10.94
N LEU A 675 -23.74 12.05 11.74
CA LEU A 675 -23.00 13.28 11.40
C LEU A 675 -22.11 13.08 10.18
N LEU A 676 -21.36 11.98 10.12
CA LEU A 676 -20.47 11.65 9.00
C LEU A 676 -21.22 11.36 7.71
N LEU A 677 -22.34 10.63 7.77
CA LEU A 677 -23.23 10.39 6.62
C LEU A 677 -23.80 11.68 6.04
N VAL A 678 -24.21 12.63 6.88
CA VAL A 678 -24.80 13.90 6.42
C VAL A 678 -23.74 14.88 5.90
N LEU A 679 -22.47 14.65 6.25
CA LEU A 679 -21.31 15.43 5.78
C LEU A 679 -20.67 14.84 4.51
N ASP A 680 -21.36 13.95 3.78
CA ASP A 680 -20.85 13.26 2.56
C ASP A 680 -19.54 12.47 2.83
N THR A 681 -19.35 11.92 4.04
CA THR A 681 -18.18 11.07 4.33
C THR A 681 -18.36 9.69 3.68
N PRO A 682 -17.38 9.16 2.92
CA PRO A 682 -17.49 7.86 2.27
C PRO A 682 -17.77 6.72 3.24
N PHE A 683 -18.75 5.89 2.87
CA PHE A 683 -19.28 4.84 3.73
C PHE A 683 -18.21 3.81 4.12
N SER A 684 -17.22 3.54 3.26
CA SER A 684 -16.09 2.66 3.56
C SER A 684 -15.22 3.15 4.72
N VAL A 685 -15.10 4.47 4.92
CA VAL A 685 -14.39 5.06 6.07
C VAL A 685 -15.24 4.96 7.33
N ILE A 686 -16.53 5.20 7.18
CA ILE A 686 -17.51 4.99 8.25
C ILE A 686 -17.53 3.51 8.67
N GLU A 687 -17.42 2.58 7.72
CA GLU A 687 -17.41 1.15 7.94
C GLU A 687 -16.12 0.65 8.57
N HIS A 688 -14.97 1.06 8.03
CA HIS A 688 -13.63 0.65 8.50
C HIS A 688 -13.29 1.23 9.87
N ILE A 689 -13.74 2.43 10.19
CA ILE A 689 -13.45 3.10 11.47
C ILE A 689 -14.56 2.81 12.51
N TYR A 690 -15.82 2.58 12.10
CA TYR A 690 -16.95 2.54 13.05
C TYR A 690 -17.92 1.35 12.95
N LEU A 691 -18.17 0.73 11.78
CA LEU A 691 -19.28 -0.25 11.62
C LEU A 691 -18.90 -1.73 11.51
N GLN A 692 -17.71 -2.19 11.89
CA GLN A 692 -17.48 -3.63 12.04
C GLN A 692 -18.28 -4.23 13.22
N VAL A 693 -19.59 -4.39 13.06
CA VAL A 693 -20.46 -5.26 13.87
C VAL A 693 -21.54 -5.87 12.96
N SER A 694 -21.51 -7.21 12.91
CA SER A 694 -22.63 -8.12 12.60
C SER A 694 -22.95 -8.41 11.12
N GLU A 695 -22.10 -9.20 10.47
CA GLU A 695 -22.62 -10.23 9.56
C GLU A 695 -22.81 -11.53 10.34
N GLY A 696 -24.07 -11.96 10.44
CA GLY A 696 -24.45 -13.26 10.97
C GLY A 696 -25.31 -13.16 12.23
N LEU A 697 -26.63 -13.02 12.04
CA LEU A 697 -27.67 -13.60 12.91
C LEU A 697 -29.06 -13.35 12.28
N PRO A 698 -29.86 -14.38 12.00
CA PRO A 698 -31.22 -14.20 11.52
C PRO A 698 -32.18 -13.94 12.69
N PHE A 699 -33.02 -12.91 12.58
CA PHE A 699 -34.13 -12.67 13.50
C PHE A 699 -35.38 -13.41 13.02
N LYS A 700 -35.89 -14.34 13.83
CA LYS A 700 -37.31 -14.73 13.82
C LYS A 700 -37.82 -14.63 15.25
N LEU A 701 -38.68 -13.66 15.50
CA LEU A 701 -39.49 -13.61 16.71
C LEU A 701 -40.72 -14.50 16.52
N ASP A 702 -41.14 -15.20 17.58
CA ASP A 702 -42.41 -15.91 17.59
C ASP A 702 -43.61 -14.96 17.69
N GLU A 703 -44.79 -15.46 17.32
CA GLU A 703 -46.01 -14.66 17.16
C GLU A 703 -46.52 -14.01 18.46
N GLU A 704 -46.13 -14.54 19.62
CA GLU A 704 -46.58 -14.06 20.92
C GLU A 704 -45.77 -12.84 21.38
N SER A 705 -44.46 -12.85 21.09
CA SER A 705 -43.57 -11.71 21.29
C SER A 705 -43.94 -10.51 20.40
N ASN A 706 -44.48 -10.77 19.20
CA ASN A 706 -44.87 -9.74 18.25
C ASN A 706 -46.15 -8.98 18.68
N ARG A 707 -47.11 -9.64 19.35
CA ARG A 707 -48.37 -9.01 19.80
C ARG A 707 -48.21 -8.13 21.03
N GLN A 708 -47.27 -8.45 21.92
CA GLN A 708 -47.00 -7.64 23.10
C GLN A 708 -46.24 -6.35 22.73
N TRP A 709 -45.33 -6.43 21.75
CA TRP A 709 -44.58 -5.29 21.21
C TRP A 709 -45.49 -4.24 20.53
N GLU A 710 -46.53 -4.66 19.80
CA GLU A 710 -47.46 -3.75 19.12
C GLU A 710 -48.36 -2.90 20.04
N LYS A 711 -48.53 -3.29 21.32
CA LYS A 711 -49.38 -2.56 22.27
C LYS A 711 -48.67 -1.40 22.97
N ASP A 712 -47.39 -1.56 23.29
CA ASP A 712 -46.64 -0.59 24.10
C ASP A 712 -46.01 0.54 23.25
N VAL A 713 -45.76 0.29 21.95
CA VAL A 713 -45.15 1.26 21.02
C VAL A 713 -46.14 2.29 20.46
N ARG A 714 -47.45 2.01 20.48
CA ARG A 714 -48.47 2.88 19.85
C ARG A 714 -48.65 4.25 20.51
N PHE A 715 -48.21 4.46 21.75
CA PHE A 715 -48.46 5.71 22.49
C PHE A 715 -47.37 6.79 22.33
N GLU A 716 -46.15 6.44 21.85
CA GLU A 716 -45.08 7.42 21.58
C GLU A 716 -44.74 7.59 20.08
N ALA A 717 -45.25 6.73 19.19
CA ALA A 717 -44.90 6.71 17.76
C ALA A 717 -45.31 7.97 16.96
N SER A 718 -46.32 8.73 17.38
CA SER A 718 -46.84 9.88 16.62
C SER A 718 -45.95 11.13 16.67
N ALA A 719 -45.19 11.31 17.76
CA ALA A 719 -44.18 12.38 17.87
C ALA A 719 -42.87 12.01 17.16
N TRP A 720 -42.49 10.73 17.19
CA TRP A 720 -41.33 10.21 16.45
C TRP A 720 -41.46 10.39 14.94
N ALA A 721 -42.66 10.09 14.44
CA ALA A 721 -43.07 10.18 13.05
C ALA A 721 -42.76 11.56 12.46
N GLN A 722 -43.16 12.64 13.15
CA GLN A 722 -43.01 14.00 12.63
C GLN A 722 -41.55 14.46 12.49
N ASP A 723 -40.69 14.17 13.46
CA ASP A 723 -39.27 14.61 13.42
C ASP A 723 -38.41 13.77 12.47
N ARG A 724 -38.67 12.45 12.37
CA ARG A 724 -38.01 11.58 11.39
C ARG A 724 -38.42 11.90 9.96
N SER A 725 -39.72 12.10 9.72
CA SER A 725 -40.23 12.56 8.41
C SER A 725 -39.63 13.90 7.99
N ARG A 726 -39.39 14.82 8.92
CA ARG A 726 -38.76 16.12 8.63
C ARG A 726 -37.29 15.95 8.24
N TRP A 727 -36.52 15.12 8.96
CA TRP A 727 -35.12 14.83 8.65
C TRP A 727 -34.96 14.09 7.31
N ALA A 728 -35.75 13.03 7.09
CA ALA A 728 -35.74 12.25 5.86
C ALA A 728 -36.02 13.11 4.63
N ARG A 729 -36.96 14.07 4.74
CA ARG A 729 -37.30 15.02 3.67
C ARG A 729 -36.18 16.01 3.37
N VAL A 730 -35.50 16.54 4.38
CA VAL A 730 -34.38 17.48 4.20
C VAL A 730 -33.15 16.76 3.61
N LEU A 731 -32.85 15.56 4.10
CA LEU A 731 -31.79 14.72 3.56
C LEU A 731 -32.06 14.38 2.08
N ARG A 732 -33.28 13.90 1.79
CA ARG A 732 -33.73 13.58 0.43
C ARG A 732 -33.65 14.79 -0.49
N GLN A 733 -34.20 15.95 -0.10
CA GLN A 733 -34.13 17.17 -0.92
C GLN A 733 -32.69 17.61 -1.22
N ARG A 734 -31.76 17.46 -0.28
CA ARG A 734 -30.34 17.78 -0.51
C ARG A 734 -29.67 16.82 -1.48
N LEU A 735 -29.90 15.52 -1.30
CA LEU A 735 -29.32 14.49 -2.16
C LEU A 735 -29.92 14.55 -3.57
N GLU A 736 -31.25 14.64 -3.69
CA GLU A 736 -31.95 14.76 -4.98
C GLU A 736 -31.62 16.07 -5.70
N GLY A 737 -31.61 17.20 -4.99
CA GLY A 737 -31.27 18.50 -5.58
C GLY A 737 -29.82 18.61 -6.07
N ARG A 738 -28.94 17.70 -5.64
CA ARG A 738 -27.51 17.72 -6.00
C ARG A 738 -27.11 16.59 -6.94
N TYR A 739 -27.69 15.40 -6.78
CA TYR A 739 -27.33 14.19 -7.53
C TYR A 739 -28.47 13.66 -8.40
N GLY A 740 -29.60 14.37 -8.48
CA GLY A 740 -30.78 13.99 -9.25
C GLY A 740 -31.66 12.96 -8.54
N SER A 741 -31.07 12.00 -7.83
CA SER A 741 -31.79 11.08 -6.94
C SER A 741 -30.92 10.62 -5.76
N VAL A 742 -31.55 10.08 -4.72
CA VAL A 742 -30.84 9.45 -3.59
C VAL A 742 -30.09 8.19 -4.07
N SER A 743 -30.70 7.42 -4.98
CA SER A 743 -30.09 6.23 -5.60
C SER A 743 -28.81 6.56 -6.38
N ALA A 744 -28.80 7.70 -7.10
CA ALA A 744 -27.63 8.18 -7.82
C ALA A 744 -26.47 8.50 -6.88
N TYR A 745 -26.74 9.10 -5.71
CA TYR A 745 -25.72 9.31 -4.67
C TYR A 745 -25.11 7.98 -4.20
N PHE A 746 -25.92 7.00 -3.77
CA PHE A 746 -25.42 5.71 -3.28
C PHE A 746 -24.69 4.89 -4.35
N THR A 747 -25.08 5.04 -5.61
CA THR A 747 -24.39 4.43 -6.75
C THR A 747 -23.05 5.10 -6.99
N THR A 748 -22.97 6.42 -6.86
CA THR A 748 -21.72 7.19 -7.00
C THR A 748 -20.70 6.80 -5.94
N ILE A 749 -21.13 6.50 -4.72
CA ILE A 749 -20.24 6.10 -3.61
C ILE A 749 -20.11 4.57 -3.44
N GLY A 750 -20.58 3.78 -4.40
CA GLY A 750 -20.33 2.33 -4.47
C GLY A 750 -21.06 1.47 -3.42
N VAL A 751 -22.16 1.96 -2.83
CA VAL A 751 -22.90 1.22 -1.80
C VAL A 751 -23.80 0.16 -2.44
N ALA A 752 -23.65 -1.11 -2.01
CA ALA A 752 -24.45 -2.23 -2.50
C ALA A 752 -25.95 -2.10 -2.14
N GLU A 753 -26.82 -2.61 -3.00
CA GLU A 753 -28.29 -2.47 -2.88
C GLU A 753 -28.84 -3.05 -1.56
N ALA A 754 -28.29 -4.18 -1.10
CA ALA A 754 -28.66 -4.79 0.18
C ALA A 754 -28.39 -3.82 1.36
N THR A 755 -27.24 -3.15 1.35
CA THR A 755 -26.86 -2.15 2.36
C THR A 755 -27.72 -0.90 2.27
N ARG A 756 -28.14 -0.48 1.07
CA ARG A 756 -29.10 0.62 0.88
C ARG A 756 -30.44 0.30 1.54
N ASN A 757 -30.91 -0.95 1.41
CA ASN A 757 -32.15 -1.41 2.02
C ASN A 757 -32.04 -1.49 3.55
N SER A 758 -30.91 -1.92 4.10
CA SER A 758 -30.69 -1.88 5.54
C SER A 758 -30.65 -0.43 6.08
N ILE A 759 -30.02 0.50 5.36
CA ILE A 759 -30.02 1.92 5.69
C ILE A 759 -31.46 2.48 5.62
N LYS A 760 -32.24 2.12 4.59
CA LYS A 760 -33.66 2.47 4.47
C LYS A 760 -34.44 2.07 5.70
N GLU A 761 -34.24 0.84 6.15
CA GLU A 761 -34.95 0.27 7.29
C GLU A 761 -34.56 0.94 8.61
N ILE A 762 -33.27 1.24 8.80
CA ILE A 762 -32.77 1.99 9.98
C ILE A 762 -33.37 3.40 10.04
N LEU A 763 -33.46 4.08 8.89
CA LEU A 763 -33.90 5.47 8.81
C LEU A 763 -35.41 5.65 8.87
N LEU A 764 -36.18 4.66 8.40
CA LEU A 764 -37.64 4.74 8.26
C LEU A 764 -38.42 3.77 9.16
N ALA A 765 -37.74 3.07 10.08
CA ALA A 765 -38.38 2.17 11.04
C ALA A 765 -39.56 2.87 11.75
N GLY A 766 -40.78 2.42 11.45
CA GLY A 766 -42.03 2.89 12.06
C GLY A 766 -42.96 3.76 11.19
N GLU A 767 -42.59 4.16 9.97
CA GLU A 767 -43.44 4.98 9.08
C GLU A 767 -43.56 4.41 7.65
N SER A 768 -44.46 4.99 6.84
CA SER A 768 -44.65 4.68 5.42
C SER A 768 -43.31 4.67 4.67
N LYS A 769 -42.87 3.47 4.25
CA LYS A 769 -41.62 3.21 3.50
C LYS A 769 -41.50 3.97 2.16
N ALA A 770 -42.48 4.80 1.80
CA ALA A 770 -42.56 5.59 0.57
C ALA A 770 -41.78 6.93 0.61
N LEU A 771 -41.29 7.38 1.77
CA LEU A 771 -40.67 8.70 1.92
C LEU A 771 -39.24 8.81 1.36
N ILE A 772 -38.47 7.72 1.32
CA ILE A 772 -37.14 7.67 0.70
C ILE A 772 -37.16 6.56 -0.34
N ASP A 773 -37.19 6.96 -1.61
CA ASP A 773 -37.06 6.03 -2.71
C ASP A 773 -35.57 5.86 -3.05
N PHE A 774 -35.10 4.62 -3.00
CA PHE A 774 -33.73 4.24 -3.40
C PHE A 774 -33.72 3.54 -4.76
N SER A 775 -34.89 3.35 -5.39
CA SER A 775 -34.99 2.80 -6.74
C SER A 775 -34.54 3.80 -7.80
#